data_AF-A0AA86N4I2-F1
#
_entry.id   AF-A0AA86N4I2-F1
#
_cell.length_a   1.000
_cell.length_b   1.000
_cell.length_c   1.000
_cell.angle_alpha   90.00
_cell.angle_beta   90.00
_cell.angle_gamma   90.00
#
_symmetry.space_group_name_H-M   'P 1'
#
loop_
_entity.id
_entity.type
_entity.pdbx_description
1 polymer ?
#
loop_
_entity_poly.entity_id
_entity_poly.type
_entity_poly.pdbx_seq_one_letter_code
_entity_poly.pdbx_strand_id
1 'polypeptide(L)'
;MNFSEVLKNSILPEWRNQYIRYDELNHLLSQLETIQQQITDQNYNLESQEQLLEINRILWYEIKLDVSKIHQFFSSQLNKLTQLILEIETQCDMLEHIKSKEQQTIRDNMHEVYKSLSILGIYAQRNYLGFQTLAKSRDKILGAADSNALLLDIVQGKRFALDDPIEYEQQRVEKAFAKLFKVDQKTAKVQIEQYVSPQNNAEKQRVQAATGNGFTFGISILLFINFLYVIGFEIFEYGNNVIVERHEVALKAMRILFCLTYLGIGLGLDIYVFEKKKLNYIFIYELPPAQITASYRTHLKYCFIFLSILSFCCTCAVLRFYLDEHLVSELPTVSYSLLFVSVSSLLPAWAWISLPLLYPLFYLVVIVFQWRSSQVTVGKYILQVIGKQVVPWRYRVSFPIFCFCDQLTSITQLFADFADLICGGKSPTVVSCFFVNIPSIIRIAQQFVRYNEHKLFYPHMVNVYKYLSSFAGTFVVFEWVKNSPVWMTVMVAGHCVETAFKVYWDNAEDWAFFTGGSGARKFSAQPHKWQNKLICRRPSFFPTHTQVIAIIFNFIGRVFWIPCTYLKTFSSQQFWWKTYAAVLEITRRCLWNVLRTDNQQVTNCEEYSLTRYIPVLLSQNERQILRQKMEEKEQEILNEKRLAHERKKLARLNNEKEDEKKPLLNNIQPQQYTNIVKQQ
;
A
#
# COMPACT_ATOMS: atom_id res chain seq x y z
N MET A 1 31.74 2.78 6.64
CA MET A 1 30.54 2.70 5.77
C MET A 1 30.94 3.11 4.37
N ASN A 2 30.46 2.41 3.34
CA ASN A 2 30.70 2.77 1.94
C ASN A 2 29.97 4.08 1.63
N PHE A 3 30.72 5.15 1.30
CA PHE A 3 30.12 6.46 1.02
C PHE A 3 29.10 6.41 -0.14
N SER A 4 29.30 5.50 -1.11
CA SER A 4 28.34 5.26 -2.20
C SER A 4 26.96 4.87 -1.67
N GLU A 5 26.88 4.01 -0.66
CA GLU A 5 25.59 3.62 -0.05
C GLU A 5 24.95 4.76 0.73
N VAL A 6 25.76 5.52 1.47
CA VAL A 6 25.30 6.71 2.22
C VAL A 6 24.74 7.77 1.27
N LEU A 7 25.42 8.00 0.14
CA LEU A 7 24.97 8.92 -0.90
C LEU A 7 23.67 8.41 -1.54
N LYS A 8 23.61 7.14 -1.96
CA LYS A 8 22.41 6.53 -2.58
C LYS A 8 21.16 6.62 -1.70
N ASN A 9 21.32 6.47 -0.39
CA ASN A 9 20.21 6.53 0.57
C ASN A 9 19.77 7.97 0.91
N SER A 10 20.62 8.97 0.68
CA SER A 10 20.36 10.38 1.02
C SER A 10 19.99 11.26 -0.19
N ILE A 11 20.04 10.71 -1.41
CA ILE A 11 19.63 11.42 -2.63
C ILE A 11 18.12 11.66 -2.65
N LEU A 12 17.74 12.91 -2.95
CA LEU A 12 16.37 13.24 -3.34
C LEU A 12 16.07 12.68 -4.73
N PRO A 13 15.02 11.87 -4.92
CA PRO A 13 14.67 11.28 -6.21
C PRO A 13 14.57 12.31 -7.35
N GLU A 14 14.07 13.50 -7.05
CA GLU A 14 13.87 14.60 -7.99
C GLU A 14 15.19 15.21 -8.48
N TRP A 15 16.24 15.17 -7.66
CA TRP A 15 17.54 15.79 -7.94
C TRP A 15 18.62 14.77 -8.28
N ARG A 16 18.26 13.49 -8.44
CA ARG A 16 19.19 12.38 -8.63
C ARG A 16 20.28 12.65 -9.67
N ASN A 17 19.91 13.23 -10.81
CA ASN A 17 20.82 13.51 -11.92
C ASN A 17 21.73 14.74 -11.69
N GLN A 18 21.45 15.51 -10.65
CA GLN A 18 22.18 16.74 -10.30
C GLN A 18 23.29 16.48 -9.28
N TYR A 19 23.23 15.36 -8.56
CA TYR A 19 24.30 14.94 -7.66
C TYR A 19 25.59 14.56 -8.42
N ILE A 20 26.69 14.51 -7.67
CA ILE A 20 27.98 13.98 -8.07
C ILE A 20 27.82 12.54 -8.58
N ARG A 21 28.46 12.22 -9.71
CA ARG A 21 28.49 10.86 -10.28
C ARG A 21 29.52 10.01 -9.57
N TYR A 22 29.32 9.83 -8.27
CA TYR A 22 30.32 9.24 -7.36
C TYR A 22 30.77 7.85 -7.81
N ASP A 23 29.85 6.99 -8.24
CA ASP A 23 30.18 5.63 -8.68
C ASP A 23 31.03 5.62 -9.97
N GLU A 24 30.75 6.51 -10.92
CA GLU A 24 31.53 6.65 -12.15
C GLU A 24 32.94 7.17 -11.85
N LEU A 25 33.05 8.20 -11.01
CA LEU A 25 34.34 8.76 -10.57
C LEU A 25 35.15 7.75 -9.75
N ASN A 26 34.48 6.93 -8.93
CA ASN A 26 35.13 5.90 -8.15
C ASN A 26 35.63 4.74 -9.03
N HIS A 27 34.95 4.44 -10.15
CA HIS A 27 35.46 3.49 -11.15
C HIS A 27 36.77 3.99 -11.78
N LEU A 28 36.87 5.29 -12.11
CA LEU A 28 38.13 5.89 -12.58
C LEU A 28 39.25 5.80 -11.53
N LEU A 29 38.92 5.96 -10.24
CA LEU A 29 39.88 5.73 -9.15
C LEU A 29 40.35 4.27 -9.07
N SER A 30 39.46 3.30 -9.24
CA SER A 30 39.85 1.88 -9.28
C SER A 30 40.77 1.55 -10.47
N GLN A 31 40.55 2.20 -11.62
CA GLN A 31 41.46 2.08 -12.77
C GLN A 31 42.82 2.68 -12.46
N LEU A 32 42.87 3.87 -11.84
CA LEU A 32 44.12 4.50 -11.37
C LEU A 32 44.88 3.59 -10.39
N GLU A 33 44.18 3.00 -9.42
CA GLU A 33 44.78 2.09 -8.44
C GLU A 33 45.40 0.85 -9.11
N THR A 34 44.70 0.27 -10.09
CA THR A 34 45.18 -0.90 -10.84
C THR A 34 46.47 -0.58 -11.61
N ILE A 35 46.52 0.56 -12.30
CA ILE A 35 47.71 0.99 -13.06
C ILE A 35 48.86 1.32 -12.10
N GLN A 36 48.57 1.99 -10.98
CA GLN A 36 49.57 2.31 -9.97
C GLN A 36 50.21 1.06 -9.36
N GLN A 37 49.42 0.01 -9.10
CA GLN A 37 49.92 -1.29 -8.64
C GLN A 37 50.84 -1.94 -9.69
N GLN A 38 50.43 -1.94 -10.97
CA GLN A 38 51.26 -2.47 -12.07
C GLN A 38 52.61 -1.75 -12.19
N ILE A 39 52.64 -0.42 -12.05
CA ILE A 39 53.87 0.38 -12.06
C ILE A 39 54.79 0.00 -10.88
N THR A 40 54.21 -0.27 -9.71
CA THR A 40 54.95 -0.61 -8.50
C THR A 40 55.55 -2.01 -8.56
N ASP A 41 54.87 -2.96 -9.22
CA ASP A 41 55.26 -4.37 -9.27
C ASP A 41 56.23 -4.74 -10.42
N GLN A 42 56.21 -4.03 -11.56
CA GLN A 42 56.87 -4.50 -12.81
C GLN A 42 58.11 -3.74 -13.31
N ASN A 43 58.81 -2.95 -12.47
CA ASN A 43 59.96 -2.11 -12.90
C ASN A 43 59.58 -1.10 -14.02
N TYR A 44 59.27 0.14 -13.62
CA TYR A 44 59.28 1.38 -14.42
C TYR A 44 59.06 1.23 -15.95
N ASN A 45 57.79 1.12 -16.38
CA ASN A 45 57.41 1.25 -17.79
C ASN A 45 56.89 2.68 -18.07
N LEU A 46 57.51 3.38 -19.03
CA LEU A 46 57.12 4.73 -19.46
C LEU A 46 55.66 4.79 -19.96
N GLU A 47 55.19 3.75 -20.65
CA GLU A 47 53.82 3.67 -21.18
C GLU A 47 52.77 3.65 -20.05
N SER A 48 53.02 2.90 -18.98
CA SER A 48 52.13 2.85 -17.82
C SER A 48 52.09 4.18 -17.06
N GLN A 49 53.19 4.94 -17.03
CA GLN A 49 53.21 6.29 -16.45
C GLN A 49 52.40 7.30 -17.26
N GLU A 50 52.48 7.24 -18.59
CA GLU A 50 51.65 8.08 -19.46
C GLU A 50 50.15 7.78 -19.28
N GLN A 51 49.79 6.49 -19.22
CA GLN A 51 48.40 6.06 -18.95
C GLN A 51 47.91 6.52 -17.57
N LEU A 52 48.75 6.41 -16.53
CA LEU A 52 48.41 6.89 -15.19
C LEU A 52 48.13 8.41 -15.18
N LEU A 53 48.98 9.19 -15.86
CA LEU A 53 48.82 10.63 -16.01
C LEU A 53 47.55 10.99 -16.80
N GLU A 54 47.25 10.23 -17.85
CA GLU A 54 46.05 10.41 -18.67
C GLU A 54 44.77 10.18 -17.86
N ILE A 55 44.64 9.03 -17.17
CA ILE A 55 43.45 8.76 -16.35
C ILE A 55 43.34 9.77 -15.21
N ASN A 56 44.46 10.19 -14.61
CA ASN A 56 44.45 11.21 -13.57
C ASN A 56 43.97 12.57 -14.11
N ARG A 57 44.32 12.93 -15.36
CA ARG A 57 43.78 14.13 -16.02
C ARG A 57 42.28 13.99 -16.30
N ILE A 58 41.83 12.84 -16.77
CA ILE A 58 40.41 12.55 -17.02
C ILE A 58 39.60 12.67 -15.73
N LEU A 59 40.09 12.10 -14.62
CA LEU A 59 39.44 12.19 -13.31
C LEU A 59 39.21 13.65 -12.90
N TRP A 60 40.24 14.49 -12.95
CA TRP A 60 40.12 15.90 -12.58
C TRP A 60 39.26 16.70 -13.54
N TYR A 61 39.26 16.35 -14.83
CA TYR A 61 38.37 16.93 -15.82
C TYR A 61 36.90 16.63 -15.50
N GLU A 62 36.57 15.36 -15.23
CA GLU A 62 35.22 14.93 -14.85
C GLU A 62 34.77 15.55 -13.52
N ILE A 63 35.68 15.68 -12.53
CA ILE A 63 35.40 16.40 -11.28
C ILE A 63 35.05 17.87 -11.57
N LYS A 64 35.82 18.56 -12.42
CA LYS A 64 35.53 19.97 -12.79
C LYS A 64 34.17 20.11 -13.49
N LEU A 65 33.80 19.16 -14.34
CA LEU A 65 32.48 19.13 -14.97
C LEU A 65 31.37 18.96 -13.94
N ASP A 66 31.49 17.99 -13.04
CA ASP A 66 30.50 17.75 -11.98
C ASP A 66 30.40 18.94 -11.02
N VAL A 67 31.52 19.57 -10.63
CA VAL A 67 31.55 20.80 -9.82
C VAL A 67 30.78 21.92 -10.52
N SER A 68 30.98 22.10 -11.83
CA SER A 68 30.30 23.13 -12.61
C SER A 68 28.80 22.88 -12.71
N LYS A 69 28.40 21.64 -12.97
CA LYS A 69 26.99 21.18 -12.98
C LYS A 69 26.32 21.45 -11.63
N ILE A 70 26.93 21.00 -10.54
CA ILE A 70 26.41 21.16 -9.18
C ILE A 70 26.31 22.65 -8.82
N HIS A 71 27.31 23.45 -9.16
CA HIS A 71 27.29 24.89 -8.93
C HIS A 71 26.16 25.60 -9.70
N GLN A 72 25.95 25.27 -10.98
CA GLN A 72 24.87 25.85 -11.78
C GLN A 72 23.50 25.49 -11.21
N PHE A 73 23.29 24.21 -10.87
CA PHE A 73 22.04 23.75 -10.27
C PHE A 73 21.79 24.42 -8.92
N PHE A 74 22.78 24.40 -8.02
CA PHE A 74 22.68 25.02 -6.69
C PHE A 74 22.38 26.51 -6.80
N SER A 75 23.11 27.24 -7.66
CA SER A 75 22.92 28.68 -7.83
C SER A 75 21.55 29.00 -8.42
N SER A 76 21.06 28.19 -9.37
CA SER A 76 19.71 28.34 -9.92
C SER A 76 18.63 28.15 -8.86
N GLN A 77 18.75 27.10 -8.02
CA GLN A 77 17.78 26.84 -6.95
C GLN A 77 17.84 27.92 -5.86
N LEU A 78 19.05 28.31 -5.45
CA LEU A 78 19.23 29.38 -4.47
C LEU A 78 18.62 30.69 -4.95
N ASN A 79 18.89 31.11 -6.20
CA ASN A 79 18.32 32.33 -6.75
C ASN A 79 16.78 32.31 -6.78
N LYS A 80 16.17 31.15 -7.11
CA LYS A 80 14.70 30.98 -7.05
C LYS A 80 14.18 31.14 -5.63
N LEU A 81 14.85 30.53 -4.65
CA LEU A 81 14.48 30.66 -3.24
C LEU A 81 14.66 32.11 -2.76
N THR A 82 15.76 32.78 -3.11
CA THR A 82 15.99 34.20 -2.82
C THR A 82 14.89 35.09 -3.37
N GLN A 83 14.38 34.82 -4.59
CA GLN A 83 13.24 35.54 -5.17
C GLN A 83 11.96 35.32 -4.36
N LEU A 84 11.66 34.07 -3.98
CA LEU A 84 10.51 33.75 -3.15
C LEU A 84 10.59 34.40 -1.76
N ILE A 85 11.80 34.47 -1.17
CA ILE A 85 12.04 35.14 0.11
C ILE A 85 11.77 36.64 -0.02
N LEU A 86 12.22 37.27 -1.10
CA LEU A 86 11.95 38.69 -1.37
C LEU A 86 10.44 38.96 -1.53
N GLU A 87 9.72 38.08 -2.23
CA GLU A 87 8.27 38.16 -2.34
C GLU A 87 7.58 38.04 -0.97
N ILE A 88 8.02 37.09 -0.14
CA ILE A 88 7.52 36.89 1.22
C ILE A 88 7.80 38.12 2.09
N GLU A 89 9.02 38.67 2.06
CA GLU A 89 9.38 39.89 2.80
C GLU A 89 8.51 41.08 2.37
N THR A 90 8.30 41.25 1.07
CA THR A 90 7.43 42.30 0.52
C THR A 90 5.99 42.11 0.97
N GLN A 91 5.49 40.87 0.97
CA GLN A 91 4.16 40.55 1.50
C GLN A 91 4.06 40.85 2.99
N CYS A 92 5.07 40.49 3.78
CA CYS A 92 5.12 40.80 5.21
C CYS A 92 5.11 42.30 5.51
N ASP A 93 5.80 43.10 4.70
CA ASP A 93 5.84 44.56 4.84
C ASP A 93 4.51 45.22 4.47
N MET A 94 3.77 44.66 3.52
CA MET A 94 2.45 45.13 3.10
C MET A 94 1.32 44.76 4.10
N LEU A 95 1.61 43.93 5.11
CA LEU A 95 0.61 43.29 5.98
C LEU A 95 0.43 43.94 7.37
N GLU A 96 0.80 45.21 7.54
CA GLU A 96 0.57 45.94 8.81
C GLU A 96 -0.91 46.01 9.23
N HIS A 97 -1.84 45.81 8.30
CA HIS A 97 -3.27 45.73 8.58
C HIS A 97 -3.97 44.68 7.71
N ILE A 98 -4.32 43.50 8.29
CA ILE A 98 -5.54 42.68 8.08
C ILE A 98 -5.32 41.12 8.12
N LYS A 99 -6.31 40.43 8.73
CA LYS A 99 -6.75 38.99 8.76
C LYS A 99 -5.75 37.84 8.97
N SER A 100 -6.11 36.98 9.93
CA SER A 100 -5.41 35.74 10.31
C SER A 100 -5.22 34.69 9.20
N LYS A 101 -6.05 34.72 8.14
CA LYS A 101 -5.99 33.74 7.04
C LYS A 101 -4.78 33.95 6.13
N GLU A 102 -4.47 35.20 5.74
CA GLU A 102 -3.33 35.54 4.87
C GLU A 102 -2.00 35.36 5.62
N GLN A 103 -1.99 35.65 6.92
CA GLN A 103 -0.87 35.34 7.81
C GLN A 103 -0.57 33.83 7.87
N GLN A 104 -1.60 32.97 7.84
CA GLN A 104 -1.42 31.52 7.83
C GLN A 104 -0.79 31.04 6.51
N THR A 105 -1.27 31.52 5.36
CA THR A 105 -0.70 31.16 4.05
C THR A 105 0.76 31.56 3.93
N ILE A 106 1.12 32.75 4.44
CA ILE A 106 2.51 33.22 4.44
C ILE A 106 3.37 32.42 5.41
N ARG A 107 2.81 32.00 6.56
CA ARG A 107 3.46 31.07 7.47
C ARG A 107 3.86 29.77 6.77
N ASP A 108 2.91 29.17 6.04
CA ASP A 108 3.12 27.89 5.36
C ASP A 108 4.14 28.04 4.22
N ASN A 109 4.09 29.15 3.48
CA ASN A 109 5.10 29.49 2.48
C ASN A 109 6.49 29.67 3.09
N MET A 110 6.62 30.36 4.22
CA MET A 110 7.88 30.50 4.96
C MET A 110 8.43 29.14 5.41
N HIS A 111 7.57 28.24 5.90
CA HIS A 111 7.97 26.89 6.28
C HIS A 111 8.49 26.08 5.08
N GLU A 112 7.81 26.11 3.94
CA GLU A 112 8.23 25.39 2.73
C GLU A 112 9.50 25.97 2.10
N VAL A 113 9.68 27.30 2.11
CA VAL A 113 10.92 27.95 1.67
C VAL A 113 12.08 27.60 2.58
N TYR A 114 11.91 27.68 3.90
CA TYR A 114 12.97 27.31 4.86
C TYR A 114 13.37 25.84 4.73
N LYS A 115 12.38 24.94 4.57
CA LYS A 115 12.62 23.53 4.30
C LYS A 115 13.39 23.32 3.00
N SER A 116 13.03 24.04 1.93
CA SER A 116 13.73 23.97 0.64
C SER A 116 15.18 24.45 0.76
N LEU A 117 15.45 25.49 1.55
CA LEU A 117 16.81 25.93 1.88
C LEU A 117 17.60 24.86 2.63
N SER A 118 17.01 24.21 3.64
CA SER A 118 17.67 23.12 4.38
C SER A 118 18.00 21.92 3.50
N ILE A 119 17.08 21.53 2.62
CA ILE A 119 17.28 20.46 1.64
C ILE A 119 18.43 20.83 0.68
N LEU A 120 18.47 22.08 0.20
CA LEU A 120 19.53 22.58 -0.66
C LEU A 120 20.90 22.61 0.05
N GLY A 121 20.92 22.88 1.36
CA GLY A 121 22.13 22.79 2.19
C GLY A 121 22.64 21.37 2.38
N ILE A 122 21.75 20.41 2.64
CA ILE A 122 22.12 18.99 2.67
C ILE A 122 22.67 18.56 1.31
N TYR A 123 22.06 18.99 0.21
CA TYR A 123 22.57 18.73 -1.14
C TYR A 123 24.00 19.28 -1.34
N ALA A 124 24.25 20.53 -0.96
CA ALA A 124 25.57 21.15 -1.05
C ALA A 124 26.62 20.37 -0.24
N GLN A 125 26.33 20.10 1.03
CA GLN A 125 27.21 19.37 1.94
C GLN A 125 27.54 17.96 1.42
N ARG A 126 26.55 17.22 0.92
CA ARG A 126 26.73 15.85 0.42
C ARG A 126 27.61 15.80 -0.82
N ASN A 127 27.42 16.74 -1.75
CA ASN A 127 28.24 16.82 -2.95
C ASN A 127 29.68 17.23 -2.61
N TYR A 128 29.86 18.23 -1.75
CA TYR A 128 31.18 18.65 -1.29
C TYR A 128 31.94 17.53 -0.58
N LEU A 129 31.28 16.83 0.35
CA LEU A 129 31.87 15.67 1.04
C LEU A 129 32.21 14.53 0.05
N GLY A 130 31.41 14.35 -1.00
CA GLY A 130 31.70 13.41 -2.08
C GLY A 130 33.00 13.72 -2.80
N PHE A 131 33.21 14.99 -3.19
CA PHE A 131 34.46 15.44 -3.80
C PHE A 131 35.66 15.29 -2.85
N GLN A 132 35.52 15.68 -1.58
CA GLN A 132 36.58 15.51 -0.59
C GLN A 132 36.96 14.04 -0.38
N THR A 133 35.97 13.14 -0.40
CA THR A 133 36.22 11.70 -0.26
C THR A 133 36.97 11.16 -1.48
N LEU A 134 36.60 11.57 -2.70
CA LEU A 134 37.32 11.20 -3.92
C LEU A 134 38.77 11.72 -3.92
N ALA A 135 38.97 12.99 -3.52
CA ALA A 135 40.30 13.60 -3.42
C ALA A 135 41.20 12.84 -2.42
N LYS A 136 40.67 12.48 -1.24
CA LYS A 136 41.39 11.67 -0.24
C LYS A 136 41.70 10.26 -0.75
N SER A 137 40.77 9.62 -1.47
CA SER A 137 41.00 8.31 -2.07
C SER A 137 42.12 8.37 -3.12
N ARG A 138 42.16 9.42 -3.96
CA ARG A 138 43.24 9.66 -4.91
C ARG A 138 44.59 9.83 -4.21
N ASP A 139 44.67 10.69 -3.18
CA ASP A 139 45.90 10.92 -2.43
C ASP A 139 46.46 9.62 -1.85
N LYS A 140 45.58 8.75 -1.34
CA LYS A 140 45.95 7.42 -0.83
C LYS A 140 46.53 6.51 -1.93
N ILE A 141 45.99 6.55 -3.15
CA ILE A 141 46.45 5.73 -4.27
C ILE A 141 47.82 6.21 -4.77
N LEU A 142 47.99 7.52 -4.97
CA LEU A 142 49.17 8.10 -5.60
C LEU A 142 50.28 8.50 -4.62
N GLY A 143 50.05 8.41 -3.30
CA GLY A 143 50.98 8.91 -2.29
C GLY A 143 51.18 10.43 -2.35
N ALA A 144 50.22 11.17 -2.91
CA ALA A 144 50.27 12.62 -3.08
C ALA A 144 49.63 13.35 -1.89
N ALA A 145 50.08 14.58 -1.60
CA ALA A 145 49.60 15.36 -0.45
C ALA A 145 48.69 16.57 -0.82
N ASP A 146 48.48 16.84 -2.11
CA ASP A 146 47.93 18.13 -2.58
C ASP A 146 46.51 18.06 -3.20
N SER A 147 45.81 16.91 -3.22
CA SER A 147 44.49 16.84 -3.88
C SER A 147 43.43 17.73 -3.23
N ASN A 148 43.50 17.94 -1.91
CA ASN A 148 42.58 18.85 -1.24
C ASN A 148 42.86 20.31 -1.61
N ALA A 149 44.12 20.71 -1.81
CA ALA A 149 44.46 22.06 -2.26
C ALA A 149 43.95 22.30 -3.70
N LEU A 150 44.11 21.31 -4.59
CA LEU A 150 43.57 21.36 -5.94
C LEU A 150 42.03 21.39 -5.95
N LEU A 151 41.39 20.61 -5.09
CA LEU A 151 39.94 20.65 -4.95
C LEU A 151 39.46 22.02 -4.46
N LEU A 152 40.15 22.61 -3.48
CA LEU A 152 39.85 23.94 -2.98
C LEU A 152 39.97 24.99 -4.09
N ASP A 153 41.00 24.93 -4.93
CA ASP A 153 41.16 25.82 -6.09
C ASP A 153 40.02 25.66 -7.11
N ILE A 154 39.62 24.42 -7.43
CA ILE A 154 38.50 24.13 -8.34
C ILE A 154 37.16 24.65 -7.81
N VAL A 155 36.98 24.55 -6.50
CA VAL A 155 35.73 24.88 -5.81
C VAL A 155 35.72 26.33 -5.33
N GLN A 156 36.85 27.05 -5.41
CA GLN A 156 36.97 28.43 -5.00
C GLN A 156 35.97 29.32 -5.73
N GLY A 157 35.27 30.17 -4.98
CA GLY A 157 34.23 31.06 -5.51
C GLY A 157 32.93 30.37 -5.95
N LYS A 158 32.79 29.04 -5.78
CA LYS A 158 31.54 28.33 -6.07
C LYS A 158 30.59 28.43 -4.87
N ARG A 159 29.40 28.98 -5.09
CA ARG A 159 28.38 29.23 -4.05
C ARG A 159 27.97 28.01 -3.20
N PHE A 160 28.04 26.79 -3.72
CA PHE A 160 27.64 25.60 -2.97
C PHE A 160 28.68 25.15 -1.93
N ALA A 161 29.90 25.70 -2.00
CA ALA A 161 31.00 25.35 -1.12
C ALA A 161 31.36 26.46 -0.13
N LEU A 162 30.58 27.55 -0.14
CA LEU A 162 30.58 28.54 0.92
C LEU A 162 29.58 28.07 1.98
N ASP A 163 29.93 28.20 3.26
CA ASP A 163 29.03 27.84 4.36
C ASP A 163 27.90 28.89 4.55
N ASP A 164 28.17 30.14 4.20
CA ASP A 164 27.31 31.29 4.53
C ASP A 164 26.01 31.51 3.72
N PRO A 165 25.88 31.16 2.43
CA PRO A 165 24.79 31.67 1.60
C PRO A 165 23.42 31.09 1.96
N ILE A 166 23.37 29.89 2.52
CA ILE A 166 22.11 29.25 2.96
C ILE A 166 21.71 29.77 4.34
N GLU A 167 22.67 29.89 5.25
CA GLU A 167 22.42 30.43 6.58
C GLU A 167 21.93 31.89 6.51
N TYR A 168 22.52 32.68 5.61
CA TYR A 168 22.08 34.06 5.34
C TYR A 168 20.60 34.12 4.93
N GLU A 169 20.18 33.29 3.97
CA GLU A 169 18.79 33.25 3.49
C GLU A 169 17.82 32.67 4.54
N GLN A 170 18.26 31.69 5.35
CA GLN A 170 17.50 31.18 6.47
C GLN A 170 17.24 32.27 7.52
N GLN A 171 18.26 33.07 7.86
CA GLN A 171 18.12 34.19 8.78
C GLN A 171 17.16 35.26 8.25
N ARG A 172 17.10 35.49 6.94
CA ARG A 172 16.10 36.40 6.33
C ARG A 172 14.68 35.89 6.55
N VAL A 173 14.42 34.61 6.32
CA VAL A 173 13.12 33.99 6.58
C VAL A 173 12.77 34.03 8.07
N GLU A 174 13.72 33.74 8.97
CA GLU A 174 13.53 33.84 10.42
C GLU A 174 13.15 35.27 10.86
N LYS A 175 13.82 36.30 10.31
CA LYS A 175 13.52 37.71 10.61
C LYS A 175 12.14 38.11 10.09
N ALA A 176 11.79 37.70 8.87
CA ALA A 176 10.47 37.95 8.31
C ALA A 176 9.37 37.27 9.15
N PHE A 177 9.59 36.04 9.60
CA PHE A 177 8.68 35.31 10.48
C PHE A 177 8.56 35.96 11.86
N ALA A 178 9.68 36.35 12.47
CA ALA A 178 9.72 37.07 13.74
C ALA A 178 8.94 38.39 13.67
N LYS A 179 9.09 39.14 12.58
CA LYS A 179 8.37 40.39 12.32
C LYS A 179 6.86 40.15 12.17
N LEU A 180 6.46 39.16 11.36
CA LEU A 180 5.05 38.86 11.08
C LEU A 180 4.29 38.37 12.33
N PHE A 181 4.92 37.50 13.13
CA PHE A 181 4.30 36.88 14.32
C PHE A 181 4.63 37.58 15.64
N LYS A 182 5.42 38.66 15.62
CA LYS A 182 5.88 39.41 16.79
C LYS A 182 6.52 38.51 17.86
N VAL A 183 7.31 37.54 17.41
CA VAL A 183 8.11 36.64 18.26
C VAL A 183 9.58 36.99 18.15
N ASP A 184 10.39 36.66 19.14
CA ASP A 184 11.84 36.80 19.03
C ASP A 184 12.42 35.83 17.99
N GLN A 185 13.59 36.16 17.44
CA GLN A 185 14.20 35.38 16.37
C GLN A 185 14.54 33.94 16.80
N LYS A 186 14.88 33.70 18.08
CA LYS A 186 15.19 32.33 18.56
C LYS A 186 13.93 31.48 18.59
N THR A 187 12.81 32.05 19.03
CA THR A 187 11.50 31.39 19.00
C THR A 187 11.01 31.17 17.57
N ALA A 188 11.21 32.13 16.66
CA ALA A 188 10.90 31.98 15.23
C ALA A 188 11.66 30.81 14.60
N LYS A 189 12.97 30.73 14.86
CA LYS A 189 13.82 29.62 14.39
C LYS A 189 13.29 28.27 14.86
N VAL A 190 13.03 28.12 16.17
CA VAL A 190 12.51 26.86 16.73
C VAL A 190 11.15 26.48 16.10
N GLN A 191 10.25 27.44 15.92
CA GLN A 191 8.93 27.18 15.32
C GLN A 191 9.03 26.79 13.84
N ILE A 192 9.92 27.43 13.08
CA ILE A 192 10.14 27.11 11.66
C ILE A 192 10.84 25.75 11.52
N GLU A 193 11.85 25.46 12.34
CA GLU A 193 12.60 24.20 12.34
C GLU A 193 11.76 22.99 12.76
N GLN A 194 10.80 23.16 13.68
CA GLN A 194 9.86 22.09 14.04
C GLN A 194 9.08 21.55 12.83
N TYR A 195 8.83 22.40 11.83
CA TYR A 195 8.18 22.03 10.56
C TYR A 195 9.13 21.41 9.52
N VAL A 196 10.45 21.60 9.69
CA VAL A 196 11.54 21.13 8.81
C VAL A 196 12.14 19.80 9.30
N SER A 197 11.89 19.44 10.56
CA SER A 197 12.23 18.15 11.16
C SER A 197 11.39 16.91 10.76
N PRO A 198 10.55 16.86 9.70
CA PRO A 198 9.92 15.61 9.28
C PRO A 198 10.90 14.55 8.81
N GLN A 199 12.09 14.85 8.29
CA GLN A 199 12.98 13.80 7.73
C GLN A 199 13.67 12.97 8.80
N ASN A 200 14.29 13.60 9.82
CA ASN A 200 14.92 12.87 10.94
C ASN A 200 13.87 12.19 11.83
N ASN A 201 12.71 12.82 12.04
CA ASN A 201 11.60 12.19 12.77
C ASN A 201 10.92 11.09 11.96
N ALA A 202 10.80 11.22 10.62
CA ALA A 202 10.24 10.16 9.78
C ALA A 202 11.18 8.95 9.71
N GLU A 203 12.50 9.14 9.68
CA GLU A 203 13.44 8.03 9.74
C GLU A 203 13.34 7.31 11.10
N LYS A 204 13.35 8.05 12.21
CA LYS A 204 13.14 7.49 13.55
C LYS A 204 11.78 6.78 13.69
N GLN A 205 10.70 7.38 13.20
CA GLN A 205 9.37 6.77 13.17
C GLN A 205 9.33 5.54 12.25
N ARG A 206 10.04 5.54 11.11
CA ARG A 206 10.16 4.38 10.22
C ARG A 206 10.90 3.24 10.90
N VAL A 207 12.00 3.51 11.60
CA VAL A 207 12.76 2.52 12.35
C VAL A 207 11.90 1.96 13.49
N GLN A 208 11.27 2.82 14.29
CA GLN A 208 10.38 2.38 15.37
C GLN A 208 9.19 1.55 14.86
N ALA A 209 8.55 1.98 13.76
CA ALA A 209 7.47 1.22 13.15
C ALA A 209 7.94 -0.10 12.54
N ALA A 210 9.13 -0.13 11.93
CA ALA A 210 9.72 -1.34 11.38
C ALA A 210 10.08 -2.34 12.49
N THR A 211 10.71 -1.88 13.57
CA THR A 211 11.04 -2.70 14.74
C THR A 211 9.77 -3.23 15.41
N GLY A 212 8.75 -2.39 15.61
CA GLY A 212 7.47 -2.80 16.20
C GLY A 212 6.73 -3.83 15.34
N ASN A 213 6.67 -3.62 14.02
CA ASN A 213 6.06 -4.58 13.10
C ASN A 213 6.85 -5.90 13.04
N GLY A 214 8.18 -5.84 13.04
CA GLY A 214 9.06 -7.01 13.08
C GLY A 214 8.88 -7.83 14.35
N PHE A 215 8.75 -7.17 15.50
CA PHE A 215 8.45 -7.81 16.78
C PHE A 215 7.08 -8.50 16.78
N THR A 216 6.02 -7.82 16.31
CA THR A 216 4.69 -8.42 16.17
C THR A 216 4.71 -9.65 15.27
N PHE A 217 5.41 -9.55 14.12
CA PHE A 217 5.58 -10.66 13.20
C PHE A 217 6.30 -11.85 13.85
N GLY A 218 7.41 -11.61 14.55
CA GLY A 218 8.17 -12.64 15.26
C GLY A 218 7.34 -13.40 16.30
N ILE A 219 6.62 -12.68 17.17
CA ILE A 219 5.73 -13.31 18.16
C ILE A 219 4.63 -14.13 17.49
N SER A 220 4.01 -13.58 16.44
CA SER A 220 2.92 -14.26 15.74
C SER A 220 3.35 -15.60 15.14
N ILE A 221 4.54 -15.63 14.54
CA ILE A 221 5.10 -16.86 13.97
C ILE A 221 5.43 -17.87 15.08
N LEU A 222 6.05 -17.43 16.17
CA LEU A 222 6.37 -18.34 17.28
C LEU A 222 5.12 -18.96 17.90
N LEU A 223 4.07 -18.18 18.14
CA LEU A 223 2.79 -18.69 18.65
C LEU A 223 2.12 -19.62 17.65
N PHE A 224 2.18 -19.30 16.35
CA PHE A 224 1.61 -20.15 15.31
C PHE A 224 2.37 -21.48 15.18
N ILE A 225 3.70 -21.47 15.23
CA ILE A 225 4.53 -22.68 15.25
C ILE A 225 4.21 -23.51 16.50
N ASN A 226 4.06 -22.88 17.66
CA ASN A 226 3.65 -23.57 18.88
C ASN A 226 2.26 -24.22 18.73
N PHE A 227 1.29 -23.51 18.16
CA PHE A 227 -0.02 -24.09 17.84
C PHE A 227 0.11 -25.30 16.89
N LEU A 228 0.90 -25.18 15.82
CA LEU A 228 1.14 -26.29 14.89
C LEU A 228 1.86 -27.48 15.56
N TYR A 229 2.76 -27.22 16.49
CA TYR A 229 3.43 -28.27 17.28
C TYR A 229 2.44 -28.99 18.19
N VAL A 230 1.62 -28.25 18.95
CA VAL A 230 0.61 -28.82 19.86
C VAL A 230 -0.39 -29.65 19.06
N ILE A 231 -0.96 -29.09 17.99
CA ILE A 231 -1.94 -29.82 17.19
C ILE A 231 -1.31 -31.01 16.46
N GLY A 232 -0.03 -30.92 16.08
CA GLY A 232 0.73 -32.00 15.46
C GLY A 232 1.04 -33.15 16.43
N PHE A 233 1.57 -32.84 17.60
CA PHE A 233 1.89 -33.80 18.66
C PHE A 233 0.63 -34.53 19.14
N GLU A 234 -0.43 -33.77 19.48
CA GLU A 234 -1.65 -34.37 20.02
C GLU A 234 -2.41 -35.24 19.01
N ILE A 235 -2.35 -34.93 17.71
CA ILE A 235 -3.13 -35.63 16.69
C ILE A 235 -2.32 -36.70 15.94
N PHE A 236 -0.99 -36.57 15.82
CA PHE A 236 -0.17 -37.56 15.09
C PHE A 236 0.59 -38.52 15.99
N GLU A 237 0.96 -38.15 17.23
CA GLU A 237 1.70 -39.05 18.13
C GLU A 237 0.81 -39.76 19.16
N TYR A 238 -0.23 -39.09 19.68
CA TYR A 238 -1.06 -39.62 20.77
C TYR A 238 -2.52 -39.95 20.36
N GLY A 239 -3.18 -39.09 19.58
CA GLY A 239 -4.59 -39.23 19.24
C GLY A 239 -4.84 -39.97 17.92
N ASN A 240 -4.99 -41.30 17.96
CA ASN A 240 -5.51 -42.12 16.85
C ASN A 240 -6.84 -41.58 16.29
N ASN A 241 -6.89 -40.54 15.44
CA ASN A 241 -8.11 -39.90 14.87
C ASN A 241 -9.26 -39.50 15.85
N VAL A 242 -9.24 -39.90 17.13
CA VAL A 242 -10.33 -39.79 18.10
C VAL A 242 -10.60 -38.32 18.45
N ILE A 243 -9.56 -37.53 18.66
CA ILE A 243 -9.68 -36.09 18.92
C ILE A 243 -10.32 -35.38 17.71
N VAL A 244 -9.95 -35.77 16.49
CA VAL A 244 -10.51 -35.21 15.26
C VAL A 244 -11.99 -35.59 15.12
N GLU A 245 -12.35 -36.84 15.39
CA GLU A 245 -13.73 -37.32 15.31
C GLU A 245 -14.64 -36.70 16.38
N ARG A 246 -14.16 -36.58 17.63
CA ARG A 246 -14.96 -36.04 18.75
C ARG A 246 -15.09 -34.52 18.72
N HIS A 247 -14.07 -33.81 18.25
CA HIS A 247 -14.03 -32.34 18.23
C HIS A 247 -14.06 -31.74 16.82
N GLU A 248 -14.57 -32.48 15.83
CA GLU A 248 -14.55 -32.08 14.41
C GLU A 248 -15.16 -30.68 14.18
N VAL A 249 -16.29 -30.39 14.84
CA VAL A 249 -16.99 -29.09 14.72
C VAL A 249 -16.13 -27.93 15.23
N ALA A 250 -15.41 -28.14 16.33
CA ALA A 250 -14.52 -27.14 16.90
C ALA A 250 -13.30 -26.91 15.99
N LEU A 251 -12.71 -27.98 15.46
CA LEU A 251 -11.60 -27.90 14.51
C LEU A 251 -12.03 -27.21 13.19
N LYS A 252 -13.26 -27.43 12.72
CA LYS A 252 -13.85 -26.70 11.59
C LYS A 252 -13.96 -25.19 11.88
N ALA A 253 -14.40 -24.81 13.09
CA ALA A 253 -14.44 -23.40 13.50
C ALA A 253 -13.03 -22.77 13.54
N MET A 254 -12.02 -23.48 14.05
CA MET A 254 -10.63 -23.04 14.01
C MET A 254 -10.14 -22.87 12.56
N ARG A 255 -10.48 -23.80 11.66
CA ARG A 255 -10.13 -23.69 10.24
C ARG A 255 -10.74 -22.46 9.58
N ILE A 256 -12.01 -22.15 9.85
CA ILE A 256 -12.65 -20.92 9.34
C ILE A 256 -11.85 -19.69 9.76
N LEU A 257 -11.56 -19.54 11.06
CA LEU A 257 -10.81 -18.42 11.60
C LEU A 257 -9.41 -18.31 11.00
N PHE A 258 -8.70 -19.43 10.91
CA PHE A 258 -7.37 -19.50 10.34
C PHE A 258 -7.37 -19.10 8.85
N CYS A 259 -8.25 -19.68 8.03
CA CYS A 259 -8.31 -19.38 6.61
C CYS A 259 -8.70 -17.94 6.32
N LEU A 260 -9.61 -17.33 7.11
CA LEU A 260 -9.93 -15.90 6.98
C LEU A 260 -8.73 -15.02 7.35
N THR A 261 -7.98 -15.38 8.40
CA THR A 261 -6.74 -14.69 8.79
C THR A 261 -5.68 -14.82 7.69
N TYR A 262 -5.53 -16.02 7.14
CA TYR A 262 -4.58 -16.32 6.07
C TYR A 262 -4.91 -15.55 4.79
N LEU A 263 -6.18 -15.48 4.39
CA LEU A 263 -6.64 -14.61 3.30
C LEU A 263 -6.33 -13.14 3.59
N GLY A 264 -6.56 -12.68 4.82
CA GLY A 264 -6.18 -11.33 5.26
C GLY A 264 -4.69 -11.04 5.07
N ILE A 265 -3.81 -11.96 5.49
CA ILE A 265 -2.36 -11.85 5.28
C ILE A 265 -2.03 -11.81 3.78
N GLY A 266 -2.64 -12.70 2.98
CA GLY A 266 -2.49 -12.75 1.54
C GLY A 266 -2.85 -11.43 0.84
N LEU A 267 -4.01 -10.85 1.18
CA LEU A 267 -4.42 -9.53 0.68
C LEU A 267 -3.44 -8.42 1.12
N GLY A 268 -2.84 -8.53 2.30
CA GLY A 268 -1.77 -7.64 2.74
C GLY A 268 -0.52 -7.71 1.87
N LEU A 269 -0.15 -8.93 1.45
CA LEU A 269 0.96 -9.15 0.51
C LEU A 269 0.60 -8.65 -0.90
N ASP A 270 -0.65 -8.81 -1.34
CA ASP A 270 -1.12 -8.23 -2.61
C ASP A 270 -0.97 -6.70 -2.60
N ILE A 271 -1.40 -6.03 -1.51
CA ILE A 271 -1.21 -4.58 -1.34
C ILE A 271 0.27 -4.20 -1.34
N TYR A 272 1.14 -4.99 -0.70
CA TYR A 272 2.59 -4.79 -0.76
C TYR A 272 3.09 -4.81 -2.20
N VAL A 273 2.70 -5.81 -2.99
CA VAL A 273 3.09 -5.91 -4.40
C VAL A 273 2.51 -4.74 -5.20
N PHE A 274 1.26 -4.35 -4.97
CA PHE A 274 0.63 -3.20 -5.62
C PHE A 274 1.41 -1.92 -5.36
N GLU A 275 1.78 -1.64 -4.11
CA GLU A 275 2.55 -0.45 -3.75
C GLU A 275 3.96 -0.48 -4.33
N LYS A 276 4.64 -1.64 -4.31
CA LYS A 276 6.00 -1.79 -4.85
C LYS A 276 6.04 -1.67 -6.38
N LYS A 277 5.04 -2.22 -7.07
CA LYS A 277 4.92 -2.16 -8.54
C LYS A 277 4.14 -0.93 -9.03
N LYS A 278 3.73 -0.04 -8.12
CA LYS A 278 2.94 1.17 -8.41
C LYS A 278 1.65 0.87 -9.19
N LEU A 279 1.01 -0.26 -8.88
CA LEU A 279 -0.30 -0.59 -9.41
C LEU A 279 -1.36 0.29 -8.72
N ASN A 280 -2.26 0.91 -9.48
CA ASN A 280 -3.27 1.82 -8.94
C ASN A 280 -4.48 1.08 -8.36
N TYR A 281 -4.22 0.27 -7.33
CA TYR A 281 -5.23 -0.53 -6.66
C TYR A 281 -6.31 0.33 -5.98
N ILE A 282 -5.98 1.52 -5.48
CA ILE A 282 -6.99 2.42 -4.88
C ILE A 282 -8.06 2.79 -5.89
N PHE A 283 -7.65 3.16 -7.10
CA PHE A 283 -8.58 3.49 -8.17
C PHE A 283 -9.33 2.25 -8.68
N ILE A 284 -8.60 1.16 -8.96
CA ILE A 284 -9.18 -0.08 -9.51
C ILE A 284 -10.20 -0.69 -8.56
N TYR A 285 -9.91 -0.70 -7.26
CA TYR A 285 -10.81 -1.20 -6.23
C TYR A 285 -11.78 -0.11 -5.70
N GLU A 286 -11.79 1.10 -6.26
CA GLU A 286 -12.71 2.18 -5.83
C GLU A 286 -12.68 2.43 -4.31
N LEU A 287 -11.49 2.37 -3.70
CA LEU A 287 -11.34 2.48 -2.24
C LEU A 287 -11.59 3.94 -1.79
N PRO A 288 -12.22 4.15 -0.61
CA PRO A 288 -12.66 5.47 -0.19
C PRO A 288 -11.52 6.45 0.17
N PRO A 289 -11.71 7.78 0.05
CA PRO A 289 -10.61 8.76 0.12
C PRO A 289 -10.06 9.13 1.52
N ALA A 290 -10.83 8.99 2.60
CA ALA A 290 -10.62 9.88 3.77
C ALA A 290 -9.36 9.61 4.64
N GLN A 291 -8.69 8.45 4.57
CA GLN A 291 -7.46 8.06 5.32
C GLN A 291 -6.49 7.17 4.49
N ILE A 292 -6.70 7.13 3.17
CA ILE A 292 -6.04 6.42 2.05
C ILE A 292 -5.19 5.19 2.45
N THR A 293 -5.88 4.04 2.57
CA THR A 293 -5.35 2.66 2.71
C THR A 293 -4.30 2.50 3.80
N ALA A 294 -4.66 1.82 4.90
CA ALA A 294 -3.67 1.21 5.78
C ALA A 294 -2.59 0.59 4.87
N SER A 295 -1.36 1.14 4.89
CA SER A 295 -0.26 0.61 4.09
C SER A 295 -0.19 -0.89 4.37
N TYR A 296 0.34 -1.67 3.43
CA TYR A 296 0.53 -3.11 3.64
C TYR A 296 1.09 -3.43 5.04
N ARG A 297 1.95 -2.54 5.58
CA ARG A 297 2.49 -2.61 6.95
C ARG A 297 1.42 -2.61 8.04
N THR A 298 0.50 -1.66 8.00
CA THR A 298 -0.56 -1.52 8.99
C THR A 298 -1.56 -2.67 8.88
N HIS A 299 -1.94 -3.03 7.64
CA HIS A 299 -2.83 -4.16 7.39
C HIS A 299 -2.22 -5.47 7.91
N LEU A 300 -0.99 -5.79 7.49
CA LEU A 300 -0.28 -6.99 7.95
C LEU A 300 -0.09 -7.00 9.46
N LYS A 301 0.25 -5.85 10.08
CA LYS A 301 0.35 -5.75 11.54
C LYS A 301 -0.92 -6.23 12.23
N TYR A 302 -2.09 -5.73 11.81
CA TYR A 302 -3.36 -6.17 12.40
C TYR A 302 -3.67 -7.65 12.13
N CYS A 303 -3.36 -8.15 10.92
CA CYS A 303 -3.50 -9.58 10.63
C CYS A 303 -2.60 -10.45 11.51
N PHE A 304 -1.35 -10.04 11.77
CA PHE A 304 -0.42 -10.76 12.64
C PHE A 304 -0.82 -10.68 14.12
N ILE A 305 -1.30 -9.53 14.59
CA ILE A 305 -1.90 -9.44 15.93
C ILE A 305 -3.07 -10.42 16.06
N PHE A 306 -3.96 -10.45 15.06
CA PHE A 306 -5.08 -11.40 15.06
C PHE A 306 -4.60 -12.85 15.02
N LEU A 307 -3.59 -13.17 14.21
CA LEU A 307 -2.96 -14.50 14.16
C LEU A 307 -2.35 -14.90 15.51
N SER A 308 -1.73 -13.96 16.24
CA SER A 308 -1.18 -14.21 17.58
C SER A 308 -2.29 -14.60 18.55
N ILE A 309 -3.38 -13.81 18.60
CA ILE A 309 -4.54 -14.06 19.48
C ILE A 309 -5.19 -15.39 19.11
N LEU A 310 -5.39 -15.65 17.81
CA LEU A 310 -5.96 -16.88 17.29
C LEU A 310 -5.11 -18.09 17.67
N SER A 311 -3.80 -18.05 17.42
CA SER A 311 -2.88 -19.16 17.70
C SER A 311 -2.85 -19.49 19.19
N PHE A 312 -2.78 -18.46 20.04
CA PHE A 312 -2.84 -18.63 21.49
C PHE A 312 -4.16 -19.28 21.95
N CYS A 313 -5.29 -18.76 21.48
CA CYS A 313 -6.61 -19.29 21.84
C CYS A 313 -6.81 -20.73 21.33
N CYS A 314 -6.37 -21.02 20.10
CA CYS A 314 -6.44 -22.36 19.54
C CYS A 314 -5.53 -23.35 20.28
N THR A 315 -4.33 -22.95 20.68
CA THR A 315 -3.46 -23.78 21.54
C THR A 315 -4.16 -24.10 22.86
N CYS A 316 -4.72 -23.10 23.55
CA CYS A 316 -5.46 -23.34 24.80
C CYS A 316 -6.69 -24.23 24.60
N ALA A 317 -7.42 -24.08 23.49
CA ALA A 317 -8.56 -24.92 23.17
C ALA A 317 -8.16 -26.38 22.91
N VAL A 318 -7.09 -26.62 22.15
CA VAL A 318 -6.58 -27.98 21.88
C VAL A 318 -6.08 -28.65 23.16
N LEU A 319 -5.30 -27.93 23.97
CA LEU A 319 -4.89 -28.42 25.28
C LEU A 319 -6.09 -28.72 26.18
N ARG A 320 -7.14 -27.90 26.12
CA ARG A 320 -8.36 -28.15 26.90
C ARG A 320 -9.08 -29.41 26.43
N PHE A 321 -9.16 -29.69 25.13
CA PHE A 321 -9.70 -30.95 24.62
C PHE A 321 -8.91 -32.14 25.14
N TYR A 322 -7.58 -32.05 25.14
CA TYR A 322 -6.73 -33.10 25.68
C TYR A 322 -6.99 -33.33 27.19
N LEU A 323 -7.08 -32.26 27.98
CA LEU A 323 -7.37 -32.33 29.42
C LEU A 323 -8.76 -32.85 29.76
N ASP A 324 -9.74 -32.67 28.87
CA ASP A 324 -11.09 -33.21 29.06
C ASP A 324 -11.12 -34.74 28.82
N GLU A 325 -10.19 -35.27 28.00
CA GLU A 325 -10.06 -36.69 27.67
C GLU A 325 -9.06 -37.44 28.57
N HIS A 326 -8.03 -36.74 29.05
CA HIS A 326 -6.90 -37.33 29.79
C HIS A 326 -6.67 -36.66 31.15
N LEU A 327 -6.26 -37.47 32.13
CA LEU A 327 -5.86 -36.96 33.44
C LEU A 327 -4.57 -36.14 33.33
N VAL A 328 -4.46 -35.06 34.11
CA VAL A 328 -3.28 -34.15 34.14
C VAL A 328 -1.97 -34.90 34.41
N SER A 329 -2.02 -36.05 35.10
CA SER A 329 -0.87 -36.91 35.38
C SER A 329 -0.30 -37.66 34.16
N GLU A 330 -1.05 -37.73 33.06
CA GLU A 330 -0.64 -38.37 31.80
C GLU A 330 0.01 -37.38 30.82
N LEU A 331 0.09 -36.09 31.17
CA LEU A 331 0.78 -35.10 30.36
C LEU A 331 2.29 -35.35 30.41
N PRO A 332 2.98 -35.40 29.26
CA PRO A 332 4.43 -35.31 29.22
C PRO A 332 4.84 -33.95 29.81
N THR A 333 5.32 -33.96 31.06
CA THR A 333 5.73 -32.76 31.82
C THR A 333 6.82 -31.94 31.12
N VAL A 334 7.47 -32.53 30.11
CA VAL A 334 8.59 -31.95 29.36
C VAL A 334 8.13 -31.22 28.09
N SER A 335 6.94 -31.49 27.55
CA SER A 335 6.49 -30.94 26.25
C SER A 335 5.75 -29.62 26.36
N TYR A 336 5.03 -29.36 27.46
CA TYR A 336 4.21 -28.17 27.63
C TYR A 336 4.50 -27.48 28.96
N SER A 337 4.71 -26.17 28.93
CA SER A 337 4.92 -25.44 30.17
C SER A 337 3.65 -25.54 31.04
N LEU A 338 3.84 -25.78 32.35
CA LEU A 338 2.75 -25.79 33.33
C LEU A 338 1.86 -24.54 33.25
N LEU A 339 2.44 -23.44 32.77
CA LEU A 339 1.77 -22.17 32.54
C LEU A 339 0.70 -22.27 31.43
N PHE A 340 1.00 -22.88 30.28
CA PHE A 340 0.01 -23.07 29.21
C PHE A 340 -1.14 -24.00 29.63
N VAL A 341 -0.83 -25.07 30.36
CA VAL A 341 -1.83 -26.00 30.92
C VAL A 341 -2.74 -25.25 31.91
N SER A 342 -2.15 -24.51 32.85
CA SER A 342 -2.90 -23.74 33.86
C SER A 342 -3.76 -22.63 33.25
N VAL A 343 -3.28 -22.01 32.15
CA VAL A 343 -4.06 -21.01 31.44
C VAL A 343 -5.19 -21.68 30.64
N SER A 344 -4.93 -22.81 29.98
CA SER A 344 -5.95 -23.51 29.20
C SER A 344 -7.16 -23.94 30.02
N SER A 345 -6.96 -24.25 31.31
CA SER A 345 -8.03 -24.66 32.24
C SER A 345 -8.89 -23.50 32.75
N LEU A 346 -8.54 -22.24 32.49
CA LEU A 346 -9.32 -21.07 32.94
C LEU A 346 -10.68 -20.95 32.26
N LEU A 347 -10.80 -21.46 31.02
CA LEU A 347 -12.01 -21.36 30.21
C LEU A 347 -12.27 -22.70 29.49
N PRO A 348 -13.54 -23.03 29.21
CA PRO A 348 -13.86 -24.18 28.37
C PRO A 348 -13.40 -23.93 26.92
N ALA A 349 -13.12 -25.02 26.18
CA ALA A 349 -12.53 -24.92 24.83
C ALA A 349 -13.37 -24.10 23.83
N TRP A 350 -14.70 -24.18 23.91
CA TRP A 350 -15.58 -23.36 23.06
C TRP A 350 -15.43 -21.86 23.32
N ALA A 351 -15.15 -21.46 24.56
CA ALA A 351 -14.95 -20.06 24.92
C ALA A 351 -13.61 -19.56 24.35
N TRP A 352 -12.55 -20.36 24.46
CA TRP A 352 -11.26 -20.06 23.81
C TRP A 352 -11.42 -19.84 22.30
N ILE A 353 -12.14 -20.72 21.60
CA ILE A 353 -12.38 -20.59 20.15
C ILE A 353 -13.20 -19.34 19.81
N SER A 354 -14.07 -18.90 20.73
CA SER A 354 -14.95 -17.75 20.52
C SER A 354 -14.28 -16.41 20.80
N LEU A 355 -13.24 -16.36 21.63
CA LEU A 355 -12.57 -15.10 22.01
C LEU A 355 -12.04 -14.30 20.81
N PRO A 356 -11.36 -14.90 19.80
CA PRO A 356 -10.93 -14.17 18.61
C PRO A 356 -12.08 -13.51 17.83
N LEU A 357 -13.32 -14.01 17.94
CA LEU A 357 -14.49 -13.46 17.25
C LEU A 357 -15.04 -12.17 17.89
N LEU A 358 -14.72 -11.91 19.17
CA LEU A 358 -15.28 -10.76 19.89
C LEU A 358 -14.86 -9.43 19.27
N TYR A 359 -13.59 -9.30 18.86
CA TYR A 359 -13.08 -8.09 18.23
C TYR A 359 -13.76 -7.77 16.88
N PRO A 360 -13.78 -8.68 15.88
CA PRO A 360 -14.45 -8.40 14.61
C PRO A 360 -15.96 -8.18 14.77
N LEU A 361 -16.61 -8.86 15.73
CA LEU A 361 -18.02 -8.64 16.03
C LEU A 361 -18.26 -7.25 16.62
N PHE A 362 -17.45 -6.83 17.61
CA PHE A 362 -17.51 -5.48 18.16
C PHE A 362 -17.28 -4.41 17.09
N TYR A 363 -16.28 -4.61 16.23
CA TYR A 363 -15.99 -3.71 15.12
C TYR A 363 -17.17 -3.60 14.13
N LEU A 364 -17.81 -4.72 13.80
CA LEU A 364 -19.00 -4.74 12.96
C LEU A 364 -20.15 -3.97 13.61
N VAL A 365 -20.39 -4.16 14.91
CA VAL A 365 -21.40 -3.42 15.68
C VAL A 365 -21.13 -1.91 15.62
N VAL A 366 -19.88 -1.48 15.83
CA VAL A 366 -19.48 -0.07 15.74
C VAL A 366 -19.77 0.50 14.34
N ILE A 367 -19.42 -0.22 13.27
CA ILE A 367 -19.68 0.21 11.89
C ILE A 367 -21.18 0.38 11.63
N VAL A 368 -21.99 -0.58 12.09
CA VAL A 368 -23.45 -0.56 11.92
C VAL A 368 -24.06 0.61 12.67
N PHE A 369 -23.67 0.88 13.92
CA PHE A 369 -24.13 2.06 14.65
C PHE A 369 -23.70 3.38 13.99
N GLN A 370 -22.49 3.40 13.44
CA GLN A 370 -21.97 4.56 12.72
C GLN A 370 -22.51 4.67 11.28
N TRP A 371 -23.42 3.81 10.82
CA TRP A 371 -23.86 3.76 9.42
C TRP A 371 -24.36 5.09 8.89
N ARG A 372 -25.11 5.86 9.71
CA ARG A 372 -25.63 7.19 9.36
C ARG A 372 -24.59 8.32 9.40
N SER A 373 -23.40 8.07 9.94
CA SER A 373 -22.32 9.07 9.93
C SER A 373 -21.84 9.31 8.48
N SER A 374 -21.59 10.57 8.15
CA SER A 374 -21.07 11.01 6.85
C SER A 374 -19.62 10.56 6.59
N GLN A 375 -18.92 10.07 7.61
CA GLN A 375 -17.55 9.56 7.47
C GLN A 375 -17.54 8.21 6.76
N VAL A 376 -16.79 8.14 5.65
CA VAL A 376 -16.58 6.91 4.88
C VAL A 376 -15.39 6.15 5.45
N THR A 377 -15.63 4.95 6.00
CA THR A 377 -14.59 4.07 6.52
C THR A 377 -14.41 2.84 5.63
N VAL A 378 -13.24 2.20 5.68
CA VAL A 378 -12.98 0.95 4.96
C VAL A 378 -13.98 -0.14 5.36
N GLY A 379 -14.33 -0.22 6.64
CA GLY A 379 -15.33 -1.15 7.14
C GLY A 379 -16.72 -0.96 6.51
N LYS A 380 -17.20 0.29 6.41
CA LYS A 380 -18.46 0.60 5.69
C LYS A 380 -18.38 0.21 4.22
N TYR A 381 -17.25 0.50 3.58
CA TYR A 381 -17.03 0.14 2.18
C TYR A 381 -17.10 -1.39 1.98
N ILE A 382 -16.42 -2.18 2.81
CA ILE A 382 -16.48 -3.65 2.75
C ILE A 382 -17.92 -4.14 2.96
N LEU A 383 -18.62 -3.59 3.95
CA LEU A 383 -20.02 -3.96 4.23
C LEU A 383 -20.95 -3.61 3.06
N GLN A 384 -20.74 -2.47 2.39
CA GLN A 384 -21.46 -2.11 1.18
C GLN A 384 -21.17 -3.06 0.02
N VAL A 385 -19.90 -3.43 -0.20
CA VAL A 385 -19.52 -4.39 -1.25
C VAL A 385 -20.17 -5.75 -0.97
N ILE A 386 -20.11 -6.25 0.27
CA ILE A 386 -20.76 -7.49 0.70
C ILE A 386 -22.28 -7.40 0.50
N GLY A 387 -22.92 -6.32 0.95
CA GLY A 387 -24.36 -6.12 0.80
C GLY A 387 -24.82 -6.14 -0.67
N LYS A 388 -24.02 -5.58 -1.59
CA LYS A 388 -24.28 -5.65 -3.03
C LYS A 388 -24.18 -7.06 -3.61
N GLN A 389 -23.41 -7.96 -2.98
CA GLN A 389 -23.34 -9.38 -3.40
C GLN A 389 -24.65 -10.14 -3.13
N VAL A 390 -25.41 -9.73 -2.12
CA VAL A 390 -26.65 -10.42 -1.70
C VAL A 390 -27.80 -10.16 -2.68
N VAL A 391 -27.80 -8.99 -3.32
CA VAL A 391 -28.80 -8.59 -4.33
C VAL A 391 -28.11 -8.23 -5.65
N PRO A 392 -27.40 -9.18 -6.28
CA PRO A 392 -26.54 -8.92 -7.44
C PRO A 392 -27.32 -8.41 -8.65
N TRP A 393 -28.63 -8.71 -8.75
CA TRP A 393 -29.50 -8.24 -9.83
C TRP A 393 -29.84 -6.74 -9.77
N ARG A 394 -29.59 -6.07 -8.64
CA ARG A 394 -30.01 -4.68 -8.44
C ARG A 394 -28.92 -3.64 -8.72
N TYR A 395 -27.66 -4.08 -8.78
CA TYR A 395 -26.51 -3.20 -8.89
C TYR A 395 -25.69 -3.53 -10.12
N ARG A 396 -25.15 -2.50 -10.76
CA ARG A 396 -24.12 -2.66 -11.78
C ARG A 396 -22.91 -3.35 -11.16
N VAL A 397 -22.36 -4.32 -11.88
CA VAL A 397 -21.20 -5.09 -11.44
C VAL A 397 -19.93 -4.29 -11.70
N SER A 398 -19.42 -3.60 -10.67
CA SER A 398 -18.11 -2.92 -10.72
C SER A 398 -16.97 -3.91 -10.40
N PHE A 399 -15.72 -3.49 -10.67
CA PHE A 399 -14.54 -4.33 -10.42
C PHE A 399 -14.43 -4.82 -8.96
N PRO A 400 -14.69 -3.99 -7.94
CA PRO A 400 -14.64 -4.47 -6.55
C PRO A 400 -15.68 -5.54 -6.24
N ILE A 401 -16.91 -5.38 -6.75
CA ILE A 401 -18.00 -6.35 -6.57
C ILE A 401 -17.60 -7.68 -7.21
N PHE A 402 -17.07 -7.63 -8.44
CA PHE A 402 -16.53 -8.80 -9.13
C PHE A 402 -15.40 -9.47 -8.34
N CYS A 403 -14.36 -8.71 -7.99
CA CYS A 403 -13.15 -9.24 -7.37
C CYS A 403 -13.42 -9.83 -5.98
N PHE A 404 -14.30 -9.19 -5.20
CA PHE A 404 -14.67 -9.67 -3.86
C PHE A 404 -15.47 -10.98 -3.94
N CYS A 405 -16.40 -11.10 -4.90
CA CYS A 405 -17.13 -12.34 -5.11
C CYS A 405 -16.20 -13.48 -5.55
N ASP A 406 -15.20 -13.18 -6.36
CA ASP A 406 -14.18 -14.14 -6.76
C ASP A 406 -13.31 -14.59 -5.57
N GLN A 407 -13.10 -13.76 -4.53
CA GLN A 407 -12.52 -14.25 -3.26
C GLN A 407 -13.42 -15.30 -2.59
N LEU A 408 -14.75 -15.08 -2.58
CA LEU A 408 -15.71 -16.03 -2.01
C LEU A 408 -15.67 -17.38 -2.73
N THR A 409 -15.46 -17.39 -4.05
CA THR A 409 -15.31 -18.63 -4.84
C THR A 409 -14.05 -19.43 -4.52
N SER A 410 -13.09 -18.84 -3.80
CA SER A 410 -11.85 -19.49 -3.38
C SER A 410 -11.87 -19.94 -1.91
N ILE A 411 -12.91 -19.57 -1.15
CA ILE A 411 -13.11 -20.01 0.24
C ILE A 411 -14.36 -20.88 0.39
N THR A 412 -14.76 -21.61 -0.65
CA THR A 412 -15.97 -22.45 -0.66
C THR A 412 -15.96 -23.53 0.43
N GLN A 413 -14.79 -24.05 0.82
CA GLN A 413 -14.66 -24.97 1.95
C GLN A 413 -15.13 -24.34 3.28
N LEU A 414 -14.94 -23.04 3.47
CA LEU A 414 -15.40 -22.34 4.68
C LEU A 414 -16.93 -22.27 4.73
N PHE A 415 -17.59 -22.17 3.57
CA PHE A 415 -19.06 -22.23 3.51
C PHE A 415 -19.58 -23.61 3.91
N ALA A 416 -18.90 -24.69 3.53
CA ALA A 416 -19.23 -26.04 3.99
C ALA A 416 -19.04 -26.18 5.51
N ASP A 417 -17.89 -25.73 6.02
CA ASP A 417 -17.59 -25.78 7.46
C ASP A 417 -18.57 -24.93 8.28
N PHE A 418 -18.99 -23.79 7.74
CA PHE A 418 -19.96 -22.91 8.36
C PHE A 418 -21.36 -23.54 8.40
N ALA A 419 -21.78 -24.21 7.34
CA ALA A 419 -23.03 -24.99 7.33
C ALA A 419 -22.99 -26.09 8.39
N ASP A 420 -21.89 -26.85 8.46
CA ASP A 420 -21.69 -27.88 9.48
C ASP A 420 -21.71 -27.28 10.89
N LEU A 421 -21.08 -26.13 11.11
CA LEU A 421 -21.04 -25.44 12.41
C LEU A 421 -22.44 -25.02 12.88
N ILE A 422 -23.24 -24.41 12.01
CA ILE A 422 -24.62 -23.99 12.35
C ILE A 422 -25.51 -25.21 12.63
N CYS A 423 -25.31 -26.31 11.90
CA CYS A 423 -26.04 -27.55 12.08
C CYS A 423 -25.49 -28.45 13.20
N GLY A 424 -24.54 -27.98 14.03
CA GLY A 424 -23.96 -28.74 15.13
C GLY A 424 -23.27 -30.03 14.69
N GLY A 425 -22.64 -30.03 13.52
CA GLY A 425 -21.97 -31.18 12.90
C GLY A 425 -22.88 -32.13 12.13
N LYS A 426 -24.18 -31.84 12.03
CA LYS A 426 -25.19 -32.71 11.39
C LYS A 426 -25.81 -32.09 10.13
N SER A 427 -25.05 -31.29 9.39
CA SER A 427 -25.56 -30.65 8.17
C SER A 427 -25.91 -31.72 7.11
N PRO A 428 -27.14 -31.69 6.55
CA PRO A 428 -27.47 -32.53 5.41
C PRO A 428 -26.58 -32.18 4.21
N THR A 429 -26.19 -33.18 3.43
CA THR A 429 -25.31 -32.99 2.25
C THR A 429 -25.85 -31.94 1.27
N VAL A 430 -27.17 -31.88 1.08
CA VAL A 430 -27.84 -30.88 0.24
C VAL A 430 -27.61 -29.45 0.75
N VAL A 431 -27.67 -29.25 2.07
CA VAL A 431 -27.43 -27.94 2.70
C VAL A 431 -25.98 -27.54 2.50
N SER A 432 -25.02 -28.41 2.81
CA SER A 432 -23.60 -28.10 2.59
C SER A 432 -23.30 -27.82 1.11
N CYS A 433 -23.90 -28.56 0.17
CA CYS A 433 -23.76 -28.31 -1.27
C CYS A 433 -24.36 -26.95 -1.69
N PHE A 434 -25.49 -26.54 -1.13
CA PHE A 434 -26.06 -25.22 -1.37
C PHE A 434 -25.11 -24.12 -0.91
N PHE A 435 -24.61 -24.22 0.33
CA PHE A 435 -23.68 -23.23 0.91
C PHE A 435 -22.39 -23.09 0.09
N VAL A 436 -21.79 -24.21 -0.32
CA VAL A 436 -20.58 -24.23 -1.18
C VAL A 436 -20.80 -23.51 -2.50
N ASN A 437 -22.01 -23.60 -3.08
CA ASN A 437 -22.34 -23.00 -4.38
C ASN A 437 -22.87 -21.57 -4.30
N ILE A 438 -23.12 -21.00 -3.11
CA ILE A 438 -23.58 -19.61 -2.94
C ILE A 438 -22.73 -18.62 -3.77
N PRO A 439 -21.37 -18.65 -3.71
CA PRO A 439 -20.55 -17.74 -4.51
C PRO A 439 -20.77 -17.91 -6.02
N SER A 440 -20.85 -19.15 -6.52
CA SER A 440 -21.08 -19.44 -7.94
C SER A 440 -22.45 -18.94 -8.41
N ILE A 441 -23.50 -19.11 -7.60
CA ILE A 441 -24.85 -18.59 -7.88
C ILE A 441 -24.83 -17.07 -8.00
N ILE A 442 -24.16 -16.37 -7.07
CA ILE A 442 -24.02 -14.91 -7.12
C ILE A 442 -23.28 -14.48 -8.40
N ARG A 443 -22.20 -15.18 -8.78
CA ARG A 443 -21.47 -14.87 -10.01
C ARG A 443 -22.32 -15.07 -11.26
N ILE A 444 -23.13 -16.14 -11.33
CA ILE A 444 -24.09 -16.37 -12.42
C ILE A 444 -25.05 -15.18 -12.55
N ALA A 445 -25.68 -14.76 -11.44
CA ALA A 445 -26.59 -13.63 -11.43
C ALA A 445 -25.90 -12.33 -11.89
N GLN A 446 -24.67 -12.07 -11.44
CA GLN A 446 -23.88 -10.93 -11.88
C GLN A 446 -23.60 -10.95 -13.39
N GLN A 447 -23.31 -12.12 -13.97
CA GLN A 447 -23.08 -12.22 -15.42
C GLN A 447 -24.35 -11.95 -16.23
N PHE A 448 -25.53 -12.37 -15.75
CA PHE A 448 -26.80 -12.01 -16.39
C PHE A 448 -27.06 -10.51 -16.38
N VAL A 449 -26.75 -9.81 -15.28
CA VAL A 449 -26.83 -8.35 -15.23
C VAL A 449 -25.91 -7.72 -16.28
N ARG A 450 -24.66 -8.18 -16.37
CA ARG A 450 -23.70 -7.66 -17.36
C ARG A 450 -24.12 -7.96 -18.80
N TYR A 451 -24.66 -9.14 -19.07
CA TYR A 451 -25.23 -9.46 -20.37
C TYR A 451 -26.40 -8.52 -20.70
N ASN A 452 -27.27 -8.23 -19.72
CA ASN A 452 -28.38 -7.32 -19.92
C ASN A 452 -27.94 -5.88 -20.20
N GLU A 453 -26.86 -5.42 -19.57
CA GLU A 453 -26.28 -4.09 -19.76
C GLU A 453 -25.56 -3.95 -21.12
N HIS A 454 -24.67 -4.89 -21.47
CA HIS A 454 -23.79 -4.76 -22.64
C HIS A 454 -24.31 -5.47 -23.90
N LYS A 455 -25.28 -6.39 -23.75
CA LYS A 455 -25.81 -7.25 -24.83
C LYS A 455 -24.76 -8.09 -25.59
N LEU A 456 -23.59 -8.30 -24.97
CA LEU A 456 -22.51 -9.11 -25.52
C LEU A 456 -22.57 -10.53 -24.95
N PHE A 457 -22.78 -11.53 -25.83
CA PHE A 457 -22.79 -12.94 -25.41
C PHE A 457 -21.44 -13.37 -24.83
N TYR A 458 -20.36 -13.11 -25.56
CA TYR A 458 -19.00 -13.27 -25.06
C TYR A 458 -18.48 -11.90 -24.59
N PRO A 459 -17.90 -11.78 -23.38
CA PRO A 459 -17.53 -12.88 -22.48
C PRO A 459 -18.62 -13.32 -21.47
N HIS A 460 -19.72 -12.58 -21.31
CA HIS A 460 -20.61 -12.71 -20.15
C HIS A 460 -21.33 -14.06 -20.03
N MET A 461 -22.00 -14.53 -21.07
CA MET A 461 -22.74 -15.81 -21.05
C MET A 461 -21.79 -17.00 -21.02
N VAL A 462 -20.63 -16.90 -21.66
CA VAL A 462 -19.58 -17.92 -21.54
C VAL A 462 -19.10 -18.04 -20.09
N ASN A 463 -18.99 -16.92 -19.38
CA ASN A 463 -18.68 -16.90 -17.96
C ASN A 463 -19.80 -17.51 -17.09
N VAL A 464 -21.08 -17.42 -17.49
CA VAL A 464 -22.18 -18.15 -16.81
C VAL A 464 -21.91 -19.65 -16.84
N TYR A 465 -21.55 -20.20 -18.00
CA TYR A 465 -21.23 -21.63 -18.12
C TYR A 465 -20.04 -22.05 -17.25
N LYS A 466 -19.04 -21.18 -17.06
CA LYS A 466 -17.92 -21.42 -16.12
C LYS A 466 -18.37 -21.66 -14.69
N TYR A 467 -19.33 -20.87 -14.21
CA TYR A 467 -19.83 -21.01 -12.84
C TYR A 467 -20.86 -22.14 -12.73
N LEU A 468 -21.63 -22.43 -13.80
CA LEU A 468 -22.51 -23.61 -13.86
C LEU A 468 -21.72 -24.93 -13.85
N SER A 469 -20.56 -25.01 -14.49
CA SER A 469 -19.74 -26.23 -14.46
C SER A 469 -19.22 -26.57 -13.07
N SER A 470 -19.18 -25.59 -12.14
CA SER A 470 -18.70 -25.79 -10.77
C SER A 470 -19.61 -26.67 -9.91
N PHE A 471 -20.87 -26.88 -10.32
CA PHE A 471 -21.81 -27.71 -9.58
C PHE A 471 -21.42 -29.20 -9.66
N ALA A 472 -20.85 -29.66 -10.78
CA ALA A 472 -20.45 -31.05 -10.97
C ALA A 472 -19.43 -31.50 -9.92
N GLY A 473 -18.41 -30.68 -9.66
CA GLY A 473 -17.41 -30.94 -8.63
C GLY A 473 -17.99 -31.00 -7.22
N THR A 474 -19.11 -30.32 -6.94
CA THR A 474 -19.78 -30.41 -5.63
C THR A 474 -20.66 -31.63 -5.48
N PHE A 475 -21.16 -32.22 -6.58
CA PHE A 475 -22.07 -33.36 -6.52
C PHE A 475 -21.38 -34.70 -6.22
N VAL A 476 -20.06 -34.78 -6.37
CA VAL A 476 -19.27 -35.99 -6.05
C VAL A 476 -19.39 -36.44 -4.58
N VAL A 477 -19.84 -35.55 -3.68
CA VAL A 477 -19.98 -35.88 -2.25
C VAL A 477 -21.26 -36.65 -1.94
N PHE A 478 -22.26 -36.62 -2.84
CA PHE A 478 -23.55 -37.30 -2.65
C PHE A 478 -23.42 -38.82 -2.68
N GLU A 479 -24.17 -39.49 -1.80
CA GLU A 479 -24.13 -40.94 -1.66
C GLU A 479 -24.63 -41.67 -2.92
N TRP A 480 -25.70 -41.18 -3.55
CA TRP A 480 -26.20 -41.74 -4.81
C TRP A 480 -25.22 -41.59 -5.98
N VAL A 481 -24.34 -40.58 -5.94
CA VAL A 481 -23.24 -40.42 -6.92
C VAL A 481 -22.11 -41.40 -6.60
N LYS A 482 -21.72 -41.51 -5.32
CA LYS A 482 -20.67 -42.44 -4.87
C LYS A 482 -21.00 -43.90 -5.16
N ASN A 483 -22.28 -44.27 -5.03
CA ASN A 483 -22.75 -45.63 -5.22
C ASN A 483 -23.00 -46.00 -6.70
N SER A 484 -22.95 -45.02 -7.62
CA SER A 484 -23.16 -45.26 -9.05
C SER A 484 -21.90 -44.91 -9.84
N PRO A 485 -21.20 -45.90 -10.43
CA PRO A 485 -20.04 -45.65 -11.27
C PRO A 485 -20.32 -44.70 -12.43
N VAL A 486 -21.52 -44.81 -13.04
CA VAL A 486 -21.94 -43.95 -14.15
C VAL A 486 -22.02 -42.50 -13.70
N TRP A 487 -22.72 -42.22 -12.60
CA TRP A 487 -22.85 -40.85 -12.09
C TRP A 487 -21.52 -40.28 -11.60
N MET A 488 -20.69 -41.09 -10.94
CA MET A 488 -19.34 -40.69 -10.56
C MET A 488 -18.51 -40.28 -11.79
N THR A 489 -18.51 -41.09 -12.84
CA THR A 489 -17.80 -40.77 -14.10
C THR A 489 -18.31 -39.48 -14.72
N VAL A 490 -19.63 -39.26 -14.76
CA VAL A 490 -20.23 -38.02 -15.29
C VAL A 490 -19.80 -36.80 -14.47
N MET A 491 -19.83 -36.88 -13.14
CA MET A 491 -19.45 -35.76 -12.28
C MET A 491 -17.95 -35.46 -12.36
N VAL A 492 -17.10 -36.48 -12.42
CA VAL A 492 -15.65 -36.33 -12.63
C VAL A 492 -15.36 -35.71 -14.00
N ALA A 493 -16.02 -36.17 -15.07
CA ALA A 493 -15.88 -35.57 -16.39
C ALA A 493 -16.29 -34.09 -16.38
N GLY A 494 -17.39 -33.76 -15.69
CA GLY A 494 -17.81 -32.38 -15.46
C GLY A 494 -16.76 -31.55 -14.72
N HIS A 495 -16.14 -32.10 -13.68
CA HIS A 495 -15.06 -31.44 -12.92
C HIS A 495 -13.79 -31.25 -13.77
N CYS A 496 -13.47 -32.20 -14.67
CA CYS A 496 -12.38 -32.03 -15.65
C CYS A 496 -12.68 -30.88 -16.63
N VAL A 497 -13.91 -30.80 -17.13
CA VAL A 497 -14.35 -29.69 -18.00
C VAL A 497 -14.27 -28.37 -17.26
N GLU A 498 -14.77 -28.30 -16.02
CA GLU A 498 -14.65 -27.13 -15.15
C GLU A 498 -13.19 -26.71 -14.96
N THR A 499 -12.31 -27.66 -14.68
CA THR A 499 -10.87 -27.44 -14.48
C THR A 499 -10.26 -26.81 -15.74
N ALA A 500 -10.50 -27.39 -16.91
CA ALA A 500 -10.00 -26.86 -18.18
C ALA A 500 -10.54 -25.44 -18.46
N PHE A 501 -11.82 -25.22 -18.19
CA PHE A 501 -12.48 -23.94 -18.42
C PHE A 501 -11.92 -22.84 -17.51
N LYS A 502 -11.70 -23.14 -16.22
CA LYS A 502 -11.13 -22.20 -15.26
C LYS A 502 -9.64 -21.94 -15.50
N VAL A 503 -8.87 -22.96 -15.91
CA VAL A 503 -7.46 -22.78 -16.33
C VAL A 503 -7.37 -21.86 -17.55
N TYR A 504 -8.23 -22.05 -18.54
CA TYR A 504 -8.32 -21.13 -19.68
C TYR A 504 -8.68 -19.71 -19.21
N TRP A 505 -9.72 -19.59 -18.38
CA TRP A 505 -10.21 -18.29 -17.94
C TRP A 505 -9.17 -17.48 -17.18
N ASP A 506 -8.51 -18.09 -16.20
CA ASP A 506 -7.48 -17.42 -15.39
C ASP A 506 -6.33 -16.90 -16.29
N ASN A 507 -5.83 -17.77 -17.17
CA ASN A 507 -4.66 -17.45 -17.99
C ASN A 507 -5.01 -16.48 -19.14
N ALA A 508 -6.06 -16.75 -19.91
CA ALA A 508 -6.38 -16.01 -21.13
C ALA A 508 -7.24 -14.78 -20.88
N GLU A 509 -8.28 -14.86 -20.04
CA GLU A 509 -9.19 -13.73 -19.80
C GLU A 509 -8.66 -12.82 -18.69
N ASP A 510 -8.41 -13.40 -17.52
CA ASP A 510 -8.12 -12.64 -16.30
C ASP A 510 -6.71 -12.06 -16.33
N TRP A 511 -5.71 -12.83 -16.78
CA TRP A 511 -4.32 -12.35 -16.85
C TRP A 511 -3.95 -11.78 -18.22
N ALA A 512 -4.77 -12.03 -19.25
CA ALA A 512 -4.50 -11.67 -20.64
C ALA A 512 -3.15 -12.22 -21.17
N PHE A 513 -2.84 -13.46 -20.78
CA PHE A 513 -1.72 -14.21 -21.33
C PHE A 513 -2.08 -14.86 -22.68
N PHE A 514 -1.03 -15.25 -23.39
CA PHE A 514 -1.05 -15.82 -24.73
C PHE A 514 -1.73 -14.90 -25.75
N THR A 515 -2.35 -15.50 -26.76
CA THR A 515 -3.04 -14.80 -27.85
C THR A 515 -4.55 -14.69 -27.61
N GLY A 516 -5.05 -15.28 -26.51
CA GLY A 516 -6.46 -15.43 -26.19
C GLY A 516 -7.03 -14.33 -25.29
N GLY A 517 -8.35 -14.37 -25.10
CA GLY A 517 -9.09 -13.47 -24.21
C GLY A 517 -9.36 -12.07 -24.74
N SER A 518 -10.27 -11.35 -24.10
CA SER A 518 -10.64 -9.98 -24.52
C SER A 518 -9.49 -8.99 -24.36
N GLY A 519 -8.58 -9.24 -23.41
CA GLY A 519 -7.47 -8.34 -23.10
C GLY A 519 -6.31 -8.42 -24.07
N ALA A 520 -5.76 -9.61 -24.28
CA ALA A 520 -4.59 -9.78 -25.13
C ALA A 520 -4.90 -9.43 -26.59
N ARG A 521 -6.15 -9.64 -27.04
CA ARG A 521 -6.61 -9.29 -28.39
C ARG A 521 -6.46 -7.80 -28.71
N LYS A 522 -6.64 -6.90 -27.75
CA LYS A 522 -6.43 -5.44 -27.95
C LYS A 522 -4.99 -5.11 -28.36
N PHE A 523 -4.03 -5.94 -27.98
CA PHE A 523 -2.60 -5.76 -28.27
C PHE A 523 -2.12 -6.58 -29.47
N SER A 524 -2.96 -7.45 -30.05
CA SER A 524 -2.55 -8.31 -31.17
C SER A 524 -2.05 -7.53 -32.38
N ALA A 525 -2.58 -6.33 -32.62
CA ALA A 525 -2.17 -5.45 -33.71
C ALA A 525 -1.06 -4.44 -33.31
N GLN A 526 -0.50 -4.53 -32.09
CA GLN A 526 0.46 -3.56 -31.56
C GLN A 526 1.77 -4.24 -31.09
N PRO A 527 2.59 -4.82 -31.99
CA PRO A 527 3.80 -5.58 -31.61
C PRO A 527 4.82 -4.79 -30.79
N HIS A 528 4.92 -3.47 -31.01
CA HIS A 528 5.83 -2.58 -30.28
C HIS A 528 5.47 -2.44 -28.78
N LYS A 529 4.26 -2.83 -28.37
CA LYS A 529 3.85 -2.85 -26.95
C LYS A 529 3.95 -4.23 -26.32
N TRP A 530 4.42 -5.23 -27.07
CA TRP A 530 4.51 -6.58 -26.55
C TRP A 530 5.61 -6.69 -25.53
N GLN A 531 5.26 -7.20 -24.36
CA GLN A 531 6.29 -7.65 -23.43
C GLN A 531 6.95 -8.94 -23.95
N ASN A 532 6.14 -9.89 -24.42
CA ASN A 532 6.60 -11.10 -25.08
C ASN A 532 5.52 -11.64 -26.05
N LYS A 533 5.94 -12.11 -27.23
CA LYS A 533 5.03 -12.65 -28.27
C LYS A 533 4.29 -13.92 -27.86
N LEU A 534 4.91 -14.77 -27.05
CA LEU A 534 4.43 -16.10 -26.67
C LEU A 534 3.50 -16.05 -25.45
N ILE A 535 3.92 -15.38 -24.39
CA ILE A 535 3.25 -15.48 -23.08
C ILE A 535 2.41 -14.25 -22.75
N CYS A 536 2.88 -13.04 -23.01
CA CYS A 536 2.15 -11.83 -22.59
C CYS A 536 2.37 -10.68 -23.57
N ARG A 537 1.37 -10.45 -24.43
CA ARG A 537 1.41 -9.40 -25.45
C ARG A 537 1.12 -8.01 -24.91
N ARG A 538 0.49 -7.89 -23.73
CA ARG A 538 0.28 -6.58 -23.10
C ARG A 538 1.54 -6.16 -22.32
N PRO A 539 1.78 -4.86 -22.12
CA PRO A 539 2.71 -4.40 -21.11
C PRO A 539 2.35 -4.99 -19.74
N SER A 540 3.34 -5.41 -18.96
CA SER A 540 3.14 -5.83 -17.57
C SER A 540 4.36 -5.49 -16.73
N PHE A 541 4.14 -5.22 -15.44
CA PHE A 541 5.21 -4.93 -14.49
C PHE A 541 5.95 -6.18 -13.99
N PHE A 542 5.51 -7.37 -14.44
CA PHE A 542 6.03 -8.66 -14.05
C PHE A 542 6.85 -9.27 -15.19
N PRO A 543 8.07 -9.76 -14.92
CA PRO A 543 8.88 -10.40 -15.95
C PRO A 543 8.31 -11.77 -16.34
N THR A 544 8.70 -12.26 -17.52
CA THR A 544 8.19 -13.51 -18.11
C THR A 544 8.33 -14.72 -17.21
N HIS A 545 9.45 -14.86 -16.47
CA HIS A 545 9.65 -16.00 -15.56
C HIS A 545 8.61 -16.03 -14.43
N THR A 546 8.24 -14.87 -13.87
CA THR A 546 7.19 -14.77 -12.85
C THR A 546 5.84 -15.19 -13.41
N GLN A 547 5.55 -14.82 -14.67
CA GLN A 547 4.32 -15.20 -15.36
C GLN A 547 4.26 -16.72 -15.58
N VAL A 548 5.35 -17.35 -15.99
CA VAL A 548 5.43 -18.82 -16.16
C VAL A 548 5.22 -19.55 -14.83
N ILE A 549 5.89 -19.09 -13.76
CA ILE A 549 5.69 -19.65 -12.42
C ILE A 549 4.23 -19.55 -12.00
N ALA A 550 3.57 -18.43 -12.30
CA ALA A 550 2.15 -18.26 -11.98
C ALA A 550 1.23 -19.19 -12.76
N ILE A 551 1.52 -19.44 -14.04
CA ILE A 551 0.78 -20.41 -14.87
C ILE A 551 0.92 -21.82 -14.28
N ILE A 552 2.14 -22.24 -13.93
CA ILE A 552 2.42 -23.56 -13.34
C ILE A 552 1.69 -23.70 -12.00
N PHE A 553 1.82 -22.70 -11.13
CA PHE A 553 1.18 -22.70 -9.82
C PHE A 553 -0.35 -22.74 -9.93
N ASN A 554 -0.94 -22.00 -10.87
CA ASN A 554 -2.37 -22.05 -11.14
C ASN A 554 -2.82 -23.43 -11.60
N PHE A 555 -2.06 -24.06 -12.51
CA PHE A 555 -2.38 -25.40 -12.98
C PHE A 555 -2.34 -26.42 -11.83
N ILE A 556 -1.28 -26.42 -11.02
CA ILE A 556 -1.14 -27.29 -9.85
C ILE A 556 -2.33 -27.11 -8.88
N GLY A 557 -2.67 -25.86 -8.55
CA GLY A 557 -3.82 -25.56 -7.68
C GLY A 557 -5.14 -26.07 -8.26
N ARG A 558 -5.34 -25.93 -9.57
CA ARG A 558 -6.57 -26.34 -10.27
C ARG A 558 -6.74 -27.86 -10.36
N VAL A 559 -5.65 -28.62 -10.39
CA VAL A 559 -5.70 -30.11 -10.43
C VAL A 559 -5.56 -30.75 -9.05
N PHE A 560 -5.46 -29.95 -7.98
CA PHE A 560 -5.26 -30.45 -6.62
C PHE A 560 -6.44 -31.29 -6.10
N TRP A 561 -7.63 -31.19 -6.70
CA TRP A 561 -8.76 -32.06 -6.37
C TRP A 561 -8.53 -33.53 -6.74
N ILE A 562 -7.66 -33.84 -7.70
CA ILE A 562 -7.35 -35.20 -8.14
C ILE A 562 -6.77 -36.04 -7.00
N PRO A 563 -5.65 -35.66 -6.35
CA PRO A 563 -5.14 -36.43 -5.22
C PRO A 563 -6.16 -36.50 -4.07
N CYS A 564 -6.94 -35.43 -3.83
CA CYS A 564 -8.04 -35.43 -2.86
C CYS A 564 -9.13 -36.46 -3.12
N THR A 565 -9.35 -36.83 -4.38
CA THR A 565 -10.43 -37.74 -4.76
C THR A 565 -9.95 -39.20 -4.82
N TYR A 566 -8.71 -39.44 -5.27
CA TYR A 566 -8.26 -40.78 -5.65
C TYR A 566 -7.25 -41.43 -4.70
N LEU A 567 -6.55 -40.67 -3.85
CA LEU A 567 -5.56 -41.25 -2.96
C LEU A 567 -6.21 -41.73 -1.66
N LYS A 568 -6.08 -43.02 -1.33
CA LYS A 568 -6.62 -43.61 -0.10
C LYS A 568 -6.14 -42.89 1.17
N THR A 569 -4.90 -42.40 1.19
CA THR A 569 -4.35 -41.57 2.29
C THR A 569 -5.16 -40.29 2.55
N PHE A 570 -5.90 -39.79 1.56
CA PHE A 570 -6.78 -38.63 1.72
C PHE A 570 -8.11 -39.00 2.38
N SER A 571 -8.60 -40.23 2.20
CA SER A 571 -9.84 -40.70 2.81
C SER A 571 -9.74 -40.88 4.33
N SER A 572 -8.56 -41.20 4.86
CA SER A 572 -8.31 -41.38 6.30
C SER A 572 -8.00 -40.09 7.06
N GLN A 573 -7.59 -39.02 6.37
CA GLN A 573 -7.21 -37.72 6.97
C GLN A 573 -7.93 -36.55 6.29
N GLN A 574 -9.22 -36.70 5.98
CA GLN A 574 -9.98 -35.75 5.16
C GLN A 574 -9.97 -34.31 5.73
N PHE A 575 -9.93 -34.15 7.06
CA PHE A 575 -9.88 -32.84 7.68
C PHE A 575 -8.65 -32.04 7.24
N TRP A 576 -7.46 -32.63 7.33
CA TRP A 576 -6.19 -31.96 7.02
C TRP A 576 -6.05 -31.63 5.55
N TRP A 577 -6.43 -32.55 4.68
CA TRP A 577 -6.37 -32.32 3.24
C TRP A 577 -7.32 -31.22 2.77
N LYS A 578 -8.51 -31.09 3.38
CA LYS A 578 -9.39 -29.94 3.15
C LYS A 578 -8.75 -28.63 3.60
N THR A 579 -8.01 -28.64 4.71
CA THR A 579 -7.24 -27.47 5.18
C THR A 579 -6.13 -27.10 4.20
N TYR A 580 -5.32 -28.06 3.74
CA TYR A 580 -4.25 -27.81 2.76
C TYR A 580 -4.80 -27.33 1.42
N ALA A 581 -5.90 -27.92 0.95
CA ALA A 581 -6.58 -27.47 -0.26
C ALA A 581 -7.07 -26.01 -0.15
N ALA A 582 -7.62 -25.62 1.02
CA ALA A 582 -8.05 -24.25 1.27
C ALA A 582 -6.86 -23.27 1.27
N VAL A 583 -5.74 -23.62 1.92
CA VAL A 583 -4.51 -22.80 1.92
C VAL A 583 -3.95 -22.63 0.51
N LEU A 584 -3.89 -23.71 -0.28
CA LEU A 584 -3.43 -23.67 -1.66
C LEU A 584 -4.33 -22.77 -2.52
N GLU A 585 -5.66 -22.92 -2.41
CA GLU A 585 -6.62 -22.14 -3.19
C GLU A 585 -6.61 -20.65 -2.81
N ILE A 586 -6.47 -20.31 -1.52
CA ILE A 586 -6.29 -18.92 -1.07
C ILE A 586 -4.99 -18.34 -1.64
N THR A 587 -3.88 -19.08 -1.57
CA THR A 587 -2.59 -18.63 -2.11
C THR A 587 -2.68 -18.37 -3.62
N ARG A 588 -3.34 -19.27 -4.36
CA ARG A 588 -3.61 -19.13 -5.80
C ARG A 588 -4.46 -17.90 -6.09
N ARG A 589 -5.45 -17.60 -5.25
CA ARG A 589 -6.28 -16.39 -5.39
C ARG A 589 -5.49 -15.10 -5.16
N CYS A 590 -4.58 -15.06 -4.18
CA CYS A 590 -3.70 -13.89 -3.98
C CYS A 590 -2.83 -13.64 -5.22
N LEU A 591 -2.22 -14.69 -5.77
CA LEU A 591 -1.47 -14.58 -7.02
C LEU A 591 -2.35 -14.09 -8.18
N TRP A 592 -3.59 -14.60 -8.27
CA TRP A 592 -4.57 -14.14 -9.24
C TRP A 592 -4.90 -12.65 -9.05
N ASN A 593 -5.07 -12.15 -7.82
CA ASN A 593 -5.35 -10.73 -7.55
C ASN A 593 -4.23 -9.84 -8.10
N VAL A 594 -2.97 -10.25 -7.92
CA VAL A 594 -1.79 -9.52 -8.41
C VAL A 594 -1.84 -9.35 -9.93
N LEU A 595 -1.92 -10.47 -10.66
CA LEU A 595 -1.89 -10.46 -12.12
C LEU A 595 -3.18 -9.91 -12.74
N ARG A 596 -4.34 -10.11 -12.11
CA ARG A 596 -5.62 -9.56 -12.55
C ARG A 596 -5.65 -8.04 -12.43
N THR A 597 -5.12 -7.49 -11.34
CA THR A 597 -5.05 -6.04 -11.10
C THR A 597 -4.08 -5.38 -12.09
N ASP A 598 -2.93 -6.02 -12.34
CA ASP A 598 -1.98 -5.60 -13.37
C ASP A 598 -2.60 -5.60 -14.78
N ASN A 599 -3.33 -6.66 -15.14
CA ASN A 599 -4.09 -6.68 -16.40
C ASN A 599 -5.13 -5.55 -16.43
N GLN A 600 -5.91 -5.37 -15.36
CA GLN A 600 -6.95 -4.34 -15.29
C GLN A 600 -6.39 -2.93 -15.52
N GLN A 601 -5.21 -2.65 -14.93
CA GLN A 601 -4.53 -1.37 -15.08
C GLN A 601 -4.19 -1.05 -16.54
N VAL A 602 -3.76 -2.05 -17.31
CA VAL A 602 -3.22 -1.84 -18.65
C VAL A 602 -4.32 -1.81 -19.71
N THR A 603 -5.42 -2.52 -19.49
CA THR A 603 -6.33 -2.91 -20.56
C THR A 603 -7.77 -2.42 -20.39
N ASN A 604 -8.16 -2.06 -19.15
CA ASN A 604 -9.56 -1.88 -18.73
C ASN A 604 -10.51 -2.86 -19.46
N CYS A 605 -10.12 -4.14 -19.55
CA CYS A 605 -10.72 -5.13 -20.46
C CYS A 605 -12.24 -5.18 -20.41
N GLU A 606 -12.77 -5.14 -19.20
CA GLU A 606 -14.16 -5.41 -18.88
C GLU A 606 -14.99 -4.15 -18.66
N GLU A 607 -14.44 -2.96 -18.98
CA GLU A 607 -15.12 -1.66 -18.91
C GLU A 607 -15.77 -1.35 -17.54
N TYR A 608 -15.22 -1.91 -16.47
CA TYR A 608 -15.69 -1.65 -15.11
C TYR A 608 -15.53 -0.18 -14.71
N SER A 609 -14.50 0.49 -15.24
CA SER A 609 -14.27 1.91 -15.02
C SER A 609 -14.77 2.73 -16.21
N LEU A 610 -15.62 3.72 -15.92
CA LEU A 610 -16.19 4.67 -16.88
C LEU A 610 -15.16 5.70 -17.39
N THR A 611 -14.06 5.90 -16.65
CA THR A 611 -13.02 6.88 -17.01
C THR A 611 -11.89 6.19 -17.78
N ARG A 612 -11.55 6.75 -18.96
CA ARG A 612 -10.51 6.22 -19.85
C ARG A 612 -9.08 6.36 -19.30
N TYR A 613 -8.89 7.08 -18.19
CA TYR A 613 -7.59 7.39 -17.60
C TYR A 613 -7.46 6.78 -16.21
N ILE A 614 -6.51 5.84 -16.08
CA ILE A 614 -6.08 5.28 -14.79
C ILE A 614 -4.88 6.10 -14.34
N PRO A 615 -4.99 6.89 -13.25
CA PRO A 615 -3.86 7.70 -12.80
C PRO A 615 -2.70 6.81 -12.31
N VAL A 616 -1.48 7.34 -12.30
CA VAL A 616 -0.34 6.62 -11.71
C VAL A 616 -0.45 6.67 -10.20
N LEU A 617 -0.20 5.55 -9.51
CA LEU A 617 -0.16 5.54 -8.06
C LEU A 617 1.12 6.23 -7.56
N LEU A 618 0.93 7.28 -6.77
CA LEU A 618 2.00 7.98 -6.08
C LEU A 618 2.45 7.17 -4.84
N SER A 619 3.74 7.25 -4.53
CA SER A 619 4.33 6.62 -3.35
C SER A 619 3.67 7.12 -2.06
N GLN A 620 3.84 6.39 -0.96
CA GLN A 620 3.24 6.76 0.34
C GLN A 620 3.65 8.17 0.78
N ASN A 621 4.92 8.55 0.59
CA ASN A 621 5.40 9.88 0.95
C ASN A 621 4.75 10.96 0.07
N GLU A 622 4.68 10.74 -1.24
CA GLU A 622 4.03 11.67 -2.18
C GLU A 622 2.53 11.83 -1.87
N ARG A 623 1.85 10.74 -1.48
CA ARG A 623 0.44 10.77 -1.04
C ARG A 623 0.25 11.56 0.26
N GLN A 624 1.17 11.43 1.22
CA GLN A 624 1.13 12.21 2.47
C GLN A 624 1.35 13.70 2.21
N ILE A 625 2.30 14.04 1.34
CA ILE A 625 2.58 15.43 0.94
C ILE A 625 1.37 16.03 0.21
N LEU A 626 0.79 15.31 -0.75
CA LEU A 626 -0.43 15.76 -1.44
C LEU A 626 -1.62 15.92 -0.50
N ARG A 627 -1.74 15.05 0.51
CA ARG A 627 -2.78 15.18 1.53
C ARG A 627 -2.64 16.47 2.31
N GLN A 628 -1.44 16.78 2.81
CA GLN A 628 -1.20 18.04 3.53
C GLN A 628 -1.63 19.23 2.69
N LYS A 629 -1.24 19.25 1.41
CA LYS A 629 -1.64 20.29 0.45
C LYS A 629 -3.16 20.36 0.20
N MET A 630 -3.85 19.21 0.19
CA MET A 630 -5.30 19.16 0.00
C MET A 630 -6.07 19.59 1.25
N GLU A 631 -5.62 19.18 2.44
CA GLU A 631 -6.17 19.60 3.73
C GLU A 631 -6.01 21.12 3.92
N GLU A 632 -4.83 21.66 3.60
CA GLU A 632 -4.56 23.11 3.53
C GLU A 632 -5.55 23.83 2.61
N LYS A 633 -5.77 23.31 1.41
CA LYS A 633 -6.70 23.89 0.42
C LYS A 633 -8.17 23.79 0.83
N GLU A 634 -8.59 22.71 1.48
CA GLU A 634 -9.95 22.60 2.03
C GLU A 634 -10.18 23.60 3.16
N GLN A 635 -9.17 23.80 4.01
CA GLN A 635 -9.20 24.82 5.06
C GLN A 635 -9.27 26.23 4.49
N GLU A 636 -8.55 26.47 3.39
CA GLU A 636 -8.58 27.72 2.64
C GLU A 636 -9.99 28.02 2.10
N ILE A 637 -10.62 27.04 1.44
CA ILE A 637 -12.00 27.14 0.92
C ILE A 637 -13.01 27.37 2.06
N LEU A 638 -12.84 26.69 3.19
CA LEU A 638 -13.73 26.85 4.34
C LEU A 638 -13.63 28.26 4.93
N ASN A 639 -12.42 28.79 5.05
CA ASN A 639 -12.19 30.15 5.53
C ASN A 639 -12.73 31.21 4.56
N GLU A 640 -12.65 30.96 3.25
CA GLU A 640 -13.29 31.82 2.23
C GLU A 640 -14.81 31.86 2.35
N LYS A 641 -15.43 30.69 2.57
CA LYS A 641 -16.89 30.61 2.80
C LYS A 641 -17.30 31.35 4.06
N ARG A 642 -16.53 31.26 5.15
CA ARG A 642 -16.76 32.04 6.39
C ARG A 642 -16.67 33.54 6.13
N LEU A 643 -15.62 34.00 5.45
CA LEU A 643 -15.43 35.40 5.09
C LEU A 643 -16.55 35.93 4.19
N ALA A 644 -17.01 35.13 3.22
CA ALA A 644 -18.14 35.48 2.37
C ALA A 644 -19.46 35.59 3.17
N HIS A 645 -19.65 34.73 4.18
CA HIS A 645 -20.81 34.80 5.06
C HIS A 645 -20.79 36.05 5.94
N GLU A 646 -19.64 36.38 6.53
CA GLU A 646 -19.46 37.63 7.30
C GLU A 646 -19.68 38.88 6.45
N ARG A 647 -19.15 38.92 5.22
CA ARG A 647 -19.39 40.02 4.28
C ARG A 647 -20.89 40.20 3.97
N LYS A 648 -21.62 39.11 3.78
CA LYS A 648 -23.09 39.17 3.59
C LYS A 648 -23.82 39.66 4.85
N LYS A 649 -23.35 39.28 6.05
CA LYS A 649 -23.91 39.76 7.32
C LYS A 649 -23.68 41.26 7.52
N LEU A 650 -22.46 41.73 7.24
CA LEU A 650 -22.10 43.16 7.27
C LEU A 650 -22.89 43.98 6.24
N ALA A 651 -23.08 43.47 5.02
CA ALA A 651 -23.88 44.14 4.01
C ALA A 651 -25.35 44.30 4.43
N ARG A 652 -25.93 43.30 5.10
CA ARG A 652 -27.30 43.40 5.68
C ARG A 652 -27.38 44.45 6.77
N LEU A 653 -26.42 44.45 7.70
CA LEU A 653 -26.33 45.45 8.77
C LEU A 653 -26.13 46.88 8.24
N ASN A 654 -25.36 47.05 7.15
CA ASN A 654 -25.17 48.36 6.54
C ASN A 654 -26.43 48.84 5.79
N ASN A 655 -27.15 47.95 5.11
CA ASN A 655 -28.42 48.31 4.48
C ASN A 655 -29.48 48.68 5.54
N GLU A 656 -29.56 47.96 6.66
CA GLU A 656 -30.43 48.30 7.78
C GLU A 656 -30.08 49.69 8.38
N LYS A 657 -28.79 50.02 8.49
CA LYS A 657 -28.33 51.35 8.95
C LYS A 657 -28.53 52.48 7.93
N GLU A 658 -28.50 52.19 6.63
CA GLU A 658 -28.80 53.17 5.59
C GLU A 658 -30.31 53.48 5.51
N ASP A 659 -31.16 52.49 5.76
CA ASP A 659 -32.61 52.71 5.85
C ASP A 659 -33.00 53.44 7.14
N GLU A 660 -32.27 53.25 8.26
CA GLU A 660 -32.44 54.07 9.48
C GLU A 660 -31.93 55.52 9.34
N LYS A 661 -31.01 55.81 8.40
CA LYS A 661 -30.49 57.17 8.16
C LYS A 661 -31.33 58.01 7.20
N LYS A 662 -32.30 57.42 6.50
CA LYS A 662 -33.16 58.13 5.53
C LYS A 662 -34.23 59.08 6.09
N PRO A 663 -34.54 59.21 7.40
CA PRO A 663 -35.47 60.25 7.88
C PRO A 663 -34.79 61.49 8.51
N LEU A 664 -33.46 61.69 8.39
CA LEU A 664 -32.78 62.84 9.03
C LEU A 664 -32.14 63.88 8.09
N LEU A 665 -32.33 63.76 6.77
CA LEU A 665 -31.73 64.70 5.78
C LEU A 665 -32.75 65.42 4.87
N ASN A 666 -34.03 65.49 5.28
CA ASN A 666 -35.10 66.18 4.54
C ASN A 666 -35.62 67.46 5.24
N ASN A 667 -34.78 68.21 5.96
CA ASN A 667 -35.18 69.48 6.57
C ASN A 667 -34.16 70.62 6.35
N ILE A 668 -33.76 70.87 5.10
CA ILE A 668 -33.19 72.17 4.71
C ILE A 668 -33.80 72.58 3.36
N GLN A 669 -34.82 73.44 3.41
CA GLN A 669 -35.36 74.15 2.24
C GLN A 669 -34.51 75.40 1.95
N PRO A 670 -34.27 75.75 0.67
CA PRO A 670 -33.87 77.09 0.27
C PRO A 670 -35.05 77.83 -0.37
N GLN A 671 -35.48 78.95 0.23
CA GLN A 671 -36.34 79.94 -0.44
C GLN A 671 -35.73 81.34 -0.37
N GLN A 672 -35.35 81.82 -1.56
CA GLN A 672 -35.61 83.13 -2.16
C GLN A 672 -35.20 84.42 -1.44
N TYR A 673 -34.22 85.10 -2.07
CA TYR A 673 -34.20 86.57 -2.17
C TYR A 673 -35.47 87.06 -2.88
N THR A 674 -36.15 88.09 -2.35
CA THR A 674 -36.15 89.47 -2.91
C THR A 674 -36.95 90.44 -2.03
N ASN A 675 -36.19 91.33 -1.37
CA ASN A 675 -36.37 92.77 -1.11
C ASN A 675 -37.52 93.39 -0.26
N ILE A 676 -37.05 93.98 0.86
CA ILE A 676 -37.11 95.41 1.26
C ILE A 676 -38.44 95.98 1.82
N VAL A 677 -38.38 96.14 3.15
CA VAL A 677 -38.79 97.29 4.01
C VAL A 677 -40.28 97.49 4.32
N LYS A 678 -40.63 97.35 5.62
CA LYS A 678 -41.18 98.44 6.45
C LYS A 678 -41.30 98.07 7.94
N GLN A 679 -40.64 98.91 8.76
CA GLN A 679 -41.03 99.45 10.06
C GLN A 679 -41.18 98.55 11.32
N GLN A 680 -40.45 99.04 12.34
CA GLN A 680 -40.45 98.77 13.79
C GLN A 680 -39.57 97.61 14.27
#